data_AF-A0A7V1IHL4-F1
#
_entry.id   AF-A0A7V1IHL4-F1
#
_cell.length_a   1.000
_cell.length_b   1.000
_cell.length_c   1.000
_cell.angle_alpha   90.00
_cell.angle_beta   90.00
_cell.angle_gamma   90.00
#
_symmetry.space_group_name_H-M   'P 1'
#
loop_
_entity.id
_entity.type
_entity.pdbx_description
1 polymer ?
#
loop_
_entity_poly.entity_id
_entity_poly.type
_entity_poly.pdbx_seq_one_letter_code
_entity_poly.pdbx_strand_id
1 'polypeptide(L)'
;MRAGQDPLAPGLVVVQGPGMERWIAQSIAREHGVCANTEFPFPREFLERIFGALPDESLARSHPGWEVRGLVWRVAKHLARLRDEPDLAPLARHLHAVDADRRLVQLAWRIANLIDRYIVFRPDWVGKWTTGSDLPDARDARWQVRLIREIRAELGGGHLADRAKAFRDRIGADSSGVLAAGLRRAFPGVVEIFAVSTLPPLYLSAIEGLARVRDVHLSVLSPSRHYWADLWREARDSSDGEKGGGGLFDASPITPAASLLVGLGRLGSDFQRNLEMLAEVQEGERDLFESPLASGGTPSLLARFQARILELDEEMDDPAGPSVEDGGATGPRMDRVVRRDDDSIRVHVCHGPRRELEVVEAVLRQAFERDETLMPEDVIVMAPRIDAIAADIDAVFGASSDDARAIPYRIADRGAFRRSPVAESFRELLELLGGRASRSEVFDWLAREPVRERFGFDEDGVEVLCEWAERAGIRFGLDEGHRERLGLIRERGHTLRGGLDRLALAHAVGIDEEVYEGLSAIPLPAMGDRAWLGALGDLESILGEASRISAVPQNVGDWCDWLRRLLERTIAETSANAHEHVAVRSVLVDLARSAGEAGFDERIPFEAIRERVNDAIESAPSGQAFLSGGVTFCELVPLRAIPFRVIAILGLCDAEFPRGGPPPDFD
;
A
#
# COMPACT_ATOMS: atom_id res chain seq x y z
N MET A 1 4.92 28.94 19.52
CA MET A 1 3.92 29.97 19.20
C MET A 1 4.43 31.35 19.55
N ARG A 2 4.59 32.26 18.59
CA ARG A 2 5.00 33.66 18.84
C ARG A 2 3.75 34.51 19.15
N ALA A 3 3.86 35.47 20.07
CA ALA A 3 2.77 36.39 20.40
C ALA A 3 2.32 37.21 19.16
N GLY A 4 1.00 37.32 18.95
CA GLY A 4 0.40 38.11 17.84
C GLY A 4 -0.29 37.30 16.73
N GLN A 5 -0.32 35.97 16.81
CA GLN A 5 -1.14 35.14 15.93
C GLN A 5 -2.53 34.88 16.53
N ASP A 6 -3.51 34.62 15.67
CA ASP A 6 -4.86 34.22 16.06
C ASP A 6 -4.79 32.98 16.99
N PRO A 7 -5.26 33.08 18.25
CA PRO A 7 -5.16 31.99 19.22
C PRO A 7 -5.97 30.75 18.84
N LEU A 8 -6.87 30.85 17.84
CA LEU A 8 -7.67 29.75 17.33
C LEU A 8 -7.16 29.21 15.99
N ALA A 9 -6.11 29.80 15.39
CA ALA A 9 -5.54 29.27 14.16
C ALA A 9 -4.94 27.88 14.42
N PRO A 10 -5.26 26.88 13.58
CA PRO A 10 -4.69 25.55 13.75
C PRO A 10 -3.18 25.57 13.49
N GLY A 11 -2.45 24.76 14.25
CA GLY A 11 -1.07 24.40 13.90
C GLY A 11 -1.08 23.55 12.63
N LEU A 12 -0.11 23.73 11.74
CA LEU A 12 -0.01 22.97 10.49
C LEU A 12 1.34 22.26 10.40
N VAL A 13 1.32 20.93 10.47
CA VAL A 13 2.52 20.08 10.41
C VAL A 13 2.34 19.04 9.32
N VAL A 14 3.01 19.23 8.18
CA VAL A 14 2.99 18.29 7.06
C VAL A 14 3.81 17.05 7.40
N VAL A 15 3.24 15.86 7.25
CA VAL A 15 3.87 14.57 7.58
C VAL A 15 3.72 13.57 6.45
N GLN A 16 4.60 12.55 6.37
CA GLN A 16 4.59 11.56 5.27
C GLN A 16 3.56 10.43 5.42
N GLY A 17 2.91 10.31 6.58
CA GLY A 17 1.87 9.30 6.78
C GLY A 17 1.31 9.23 8.20
N PRO A 18 0.29 8.36 8.41
CA PRO A 18 -0.47 8.31 9.65
C PRO A 18 0.37 7.94 10.88
N GLY A 19 1.39 7.09 10.71
CA GLY A 19 2.28 6.72 11.81
C GLY A 19 3.05 7.92 12.36
N MET A 20 3.52 8.81 11.48
CA MET A 20 4.23 10.03 11.87
C MET A 20 3.28 11.07 12.47
N GLU A 21 2.08 11.25 11.89
CA GLU A 21 1.01 12.05 12.49
C GLU A 21 0.79 11.65 13.96
N ARG A 22 0.56 10.35 14.19
CA ARG A 22 0.30 9.82 15.53
C ARG A 22 1.48 10.06 16.48
N TRP A 23 2.69 9.79 16.01
CA TRP A 23 3.91 9.99 16.79
C TRP A 23 4.10 11.45 17.20
N ILE A 24 3.98 12.39 16.26
CA ILE A 24 4.10 13.83 16.55
C ILE A 24 3.00 14.28 17.51
N ALA A 25 1.75 13.91 17.26
CA ALA A 25 0.64 14.28 18.14
C ALA A 25 0.86 13.79 19.58
N GLN A 26 1.38 12.58 19.75
CA GLN A 26 1.73 12.03 21.07
C GLN A 26 2.94 12.73 21.69
N SER A 27 3.98 13.03 20.91
CA SER A 27 5.17 13.76 21.37
C SER A 27 4.80 15.17 21.86
N ILE A 28 4.01 15.92 21.08
CA ILE A 28 3.47 17.23 21.48
C ILE A 28 2.64 17.10 22.76
N ALA A 29 1.78 16.08 22.86
CA ALA A 29 0.95 15.87 24.05
C ALA A 29 1.78 15.49 25.30
N ARG A 30 2.86 14.72 25.15
CA ARG A 30 3.77 14.38 26.26
C ARG A 30 4.53 15.61 26.76
N GLU A 31 4.97 16.47 25.85
CA GLU A 31 5.76 17.67 26.21
C GLU A 31 4.88 18.81 26.76
N HIS A 32 3.70 19.04 26.17
CA HIS A 32 2.82 20.17 26.51
C HIS A 32 1.56 19.79 27.28
N GLY A 33 1.33 18.51 27.55
CA GLY A 33 0.14 17.97 28.24
C GLY A 33 -1.07 17.77 27.33
N VAL A 34 -1.10 18.37 26.14
CA VAL A 34 -2.19 18.22 25.16
C VAL A 34 -1.70 18.54 23.74
N CYS A 35 -2.20 17.79 22.75
CA CYS A 35 -2.13 18.16 21.33
C CYS A 35 -3.56 18.38 20.84
N ALA A 36 -3.92 19.63 20.50
CA ALA A 36 -5.24 20.00 20.04
C ALA A 36 -5.14 21.04 18.92
N ASN A 37 -6.18 21.13 18.08
CA ASN A 37 -6.26 22.10 16.98
C ASN A 37 -5.01 22.11 16.08
N THR A 38 -4.51 20.93 15.71
CA THR A 38 -3.35 20.75 14.83
C THR A 38 -3.75 19.87 13.66
N GLU A 39 -3.42 20.31 12.45
CA GLU A 39 -3.68 19.61 11.20
C GLU A 39 -2.40 18.92 10.71
N PHE A 40 -2.53 17.67 10.27
CA PHE A 40 -1.42 16.84 9.79
C PHE A 40 -1.60 16.38 8.33
N PRO A 41 -1.70 17.30 7.36
CA PRO A 41 -1.92 16.91 5.98
C PRO A 41 -0.70 16.17 5.42
N PHE A 42 -0.96 15.23 4.51
CA PHE A 42 0.09 14.56 3.76
C PHE A 42 0.59 15.44 2.60
N PRO A 43 1.76 15.17 2.01
CA PRO A 43 2.36 16.07 1.02
C PRO A 43 1.44 16.36 -0.18
N ARG A 44 0.66 15.36 -0.62
CA ARG A 44 -0.29 15.53 -1.73
C ARG A 44 -1.42 16.48 -1.35
N GLU A 45 -2.05 16.30 -0.18
CA GLU A 45 -3.11 17.17 0.31
C GLU A 45 -2.60 18.59 0.56
N PHE A 46 -1.39 18.71 1.13
CA PHE A 46 -0.72 20.00 1.31
C PHE A 46 -0.53 20.72 -0.03
N LEU A 47 -0.10 20.01 -1.06
CA LEU A 47 0.07 20.55 -2.40
C LEU A 47 -1.26 20.96 -3.04
N GLU A 48 -2.32 20.16 -2.85
CA GLU A 48 -3.68 20.52 -3.28
C GLU A 48 -4.15 21.83 -2.62
N ARG A 49 -3.83 22.03 -1.33
CA ARG A 49 -4.14 23.28 -0.61
C ARG A 49 -3.34 24.47 -1.14
N ILE A 50 -2.08 24.29 -1.54
CA ILE A 50 -1.27 25.33 -2.18
C ILE A 50 -1.94 25.74 -3.51
N PHE A 51 -2.23 24.76 -4.36
CA PHE A 51 -2.81 25.03 -5.67
C PHE A 51 -4.25 25.54 -5.57
N GLY A 52 -5.00 25.21 -4.52
CA GLY A 52 -6.32 25.78 -4.23
C GLY A 52 -6.35 27.30 -4.06
N ALA A 53 -5.18 27.93 -3.81
CA ALA A 53 -5.06 29.39 -3.78
C ALA A 53 -4.92 30.04 -5.17
N LEU A 54 -4.76 29.25 -6.24
CA LEU A 54 -4.72 29.76 -7.61
C LEU A 54 -6.03 30.48 -7.97
N PRO A 55 -5.97 31.66 -8.61
CA PRO A 55 -7.18 32.38 -9.01
C PRO A 55 -7.97 31.70 -10.13
N ASP A 56 -7.31 30.87 -10.94
CA ASP A 56 -7.96 30.09 -12.00
C ASP A 56 -8.59 28.84 -11.39
N GLU A 57 -9.93 28.81 -11.32
CA GLU A 57 -10.68 27.70 -10.72
C GLU A 57 -10.38 26.34 -11.37
N SER A 58 -10.05 26.31 -12.67
CA SER A 58 -9.73 25.08 -13.40
C SER A 58 -8.37 24.47 -13.00
N LEU A 59 -7.47 25.30 -12.45
CA LEU A 59 -6.18 24.90 -11.93
C LEU A 59 -6.15 24.87 -10.41
N ALA A 60 -7.13 25.47 -9.75
CA ALA A 60 -7.25 25.46 -8.30
C ALA A 60 -7.57 24.06 -7.77
N ARG A 61 -8.33 23.25 -8.53
CA ARG A 61 -8.70 21.87 -8.15
C ARG A 61 -8.18 20.87 -9.17
N SER A 62 -7.69 19.72 -8.69
CA SER A 62 -7.35 18.61 -9.57
C SER A 62 -8.62 18.14 -10.29
N HIS A 63 -8.55 17.95 -11.61
CA HIS A 63 -9.63 17.29 -12.33
C HIS A 63 -9.64 15.79 -11.92
N PRO A 64 -10.76 15.23 -11.42
CA PRO A 64 -10.81 13.83 -10.95
C PRO A 64 -10.36 12.81 -12.01
N GLY A 65 -10.56 13.13 -13.29
CA GLY A 65 -10.09 12.32 -14.41
C GLY A 65 -8.57 12.15 -14.55
N TRP A 66 -7.76 12.98 -13.89
CA TRP A 66 -6.30 12.82 -13.84
C TRP A 66 -5.84 11.96 -12.65
N GLU A 67 -6.71 11.64 -11.70
CA GLU A 67 -6.39 10.68 -10.64
C GLU A 67 -6.38 9.27 -11.20
N VAL A 68 -5.50 8.40 -10.69
CA VAL A 68 -5.33 7.02 -11.20
C VAL A 68 -6.67 6.31 -11.35
N ARG A 69 -7.57 6.43 -10.36
CA ARG A 69 -8.92 5.81 -10.37
C ARG A 69 -9.75 6.19 -11.61
N GLY A 70 -9.76 7.46 -11.99
CA GLY A 70 -10.46 7.96 -13.18
C GLY A 70 -9.65 7.76 -14.47
N LEU A 71 -8.32 7.79 -14.36
CA LEU A 71 -7.39 7.66 -15.47
C LEU A 71 -7.39 6.26 -16.06
N VAL A 72 -7.55 5.20 -15.24
CA VAL A 72 -7.68 3.81 -15.73
C VAL A 72 -8.77 3.72 -16.80
N TRP A 73 -9.96 4.23 -16.51
CA TRP A 73 -11.11 4.10 -17.41
C TRP A 73 -10.98 4.96 -18.66
N ARG A 74 -10.32 6.12 -18.56
CA ARG A 74 -9.99 6.96 -19.72
C ARG A 74 -8.95 6.30 -20.62
N VAL A 75 -7.89 5.76 -20.02
CA VAL A 75 -6.90 4.99 -20.77
C VAL A 75 -7.57 3.79 -21.45
N ALA A 76 -8.44 3.06 -20.75
CA ALA A 76 -9.19 1.94 -21.31
C ALA A 76 -10.03 2.38 -22.53
N LYS A 77 -10.80 3.46 -22.40
CA LYS A 77 -11.60 4.07 -23.48
C LYS A 77 -10.73 4.44 -24.69
N HIS A 78 -9.61 5.10 -24.48
CA HIS A 78 -8.71 5.49 -25.57
C HIS A 78 -8.00 4.30 -26.21
N LEU A 79 -7.55 3.33 -25.41
CA LEU A 79 -6.96 2.09 -25.92
C LEU A 79 -7.97 1.34 -26.80
N ALA A 80 -9.22 1.22 -26.38
CA ALA A 80 -10.23 0.52 -27.15
C ALA A 80 -10.51 1.21 -28.49
N ARG A 81 -10.61 2.55 -28.49
CA ARG A 81 -10.81 3.34 -29.70
C ARG A 81 -9.61 3.33 -30.65
N LEU A 82 -8.39 3.34 -30.11
CA LEU A 82 -7.14 3.49 -30.87
C LEU A 82 -6.43 2.17 -31.15
N ARG A 83 -6.99 1.02 -30.73
CA ARG A 83 -6.30 -0.29 -30.76
C ARG A 83 -5.78 -0.70 -32.13
N ASP A 84 -6.45 -0.25 -33.19
CA ASP A 84 -6.14 -0.57 -34.59
C ASP A 84 -5.22 0.49 -35.26
N GLU A 85 -4.86 1.56 -34.54
CA GLU A 85 -4.01 2.63 -35.07
C GLU A 85 -2.53 2.19 -35.16
N PRO A 86 -1.77 2.60 -36.20
CA PRO A 86 -0.37 2.25 -36.36
C PRO A 86 0.52 2.68 -35.19
N ASP A 87 0.17 3.77 -34.52
CA ASP A 87 0.90 4.28 -33.36
C ASP A 87 0.88 3.30 -32.18
N LEU A 88 -0.19 2.50 -32.04
CA LEU A 88 -0.37 1.51 -30.97
C LEU A 88 0.02 0.09 -31.39
N ALA A 89 0.64 -0.10 -32.56
CA ALA A 89 1.07 -1.41 -33.07
C ALA A 89 1.86 -2.27 -32.05
N PRO A 90 2.72 -1.72 -31.16
CA PRO A 90 3.37 -2.51 -30.11
C PRO A 90 2.40 -3.22 -29.15
N LEU A 91 1.21 -2.65 -28.93
CA LEU A 91 0.18 -3.14 -28.02
C LEU A 91 -0.83 -4.06 -28.71
N ALA A 92 -0.93 -4.02 -30.05
CA ALA A 92 -1.94 -4.72 -30.84
C ALA A 92 -2.04 -6.23 -30.49
N ARG A 93 -0.91 -6.94 -30.39
CA ARG A 93 -0.90 -8.37 -30.02
C ARG A 93 -1.58 -8.62 -28.66
N HIS A 94 -1.44 -7.70 -27.71
CA HIS A 94 -2.06 -7.80 -26.40
C HIS A 94 -3.56 -7.44 -26.44
N LEU A 95 -3.92 -6.42 -27.23
CA LEU A 95 -5.28 -5.91 -27.38
C LEU A 95 -6.17 -6.75 -28.32
N HIS A 96 -5.60 -7.68 -29.09
CA HIS A 96 -6.33 -8.62 -29.97
C HIS A 96 -6.25 -10.07 -29.50
N ALA A 97 -5.81 -10.33 -28.26
CA ALA A 97 -5.86 -11.67 -27.69
C ALA A 97 -7.32 -12.15 -27.50
N VAL A 98 -7.51 -13.45 -27.28
CA VAL A 98 -8.85 -14.04 -27.04
C VAL A 98 -9.56 -13.40 -25.84
N ASP A 99 -8.79 -12.98 -24.84
CA ASP A 99 -9.21 -12.30 -23.61
C ASP A 99 -8.94 -10.78 -23.66
N ALA A 100 -9.04 -10.18 -24.86
CA ALA A 100 -8.73 -8.78 -25.15
C ALA A 100 -9.33 -7.79 -24.13
N ASP A 101 -10.62 -7.91 -23.80
CA ASP A 101 -11.32 -6.94 -22.96
C ASP A 101 -10.81 -6.94 -21.51
N ARG A 102 -10.44 -8.12 -20.98
CA ARG A 102 -9.79 -8.23 -19.65
C ARG A 102 -8.41 -7.61 -19.68
N ARG A 103 -7.62 -7.95 -20.71
CA ARG A 103 -6.26 -7.42 -20.91
C ARG A 103 -6.25 -5.90 -21.10
N LEU A 104 -7.24 -5.36 -21.79
CA LEU A 104 -7.41 -3.93 -21.99
C LEU A 104 -7.51 -3.19 -20.66
N VAL A 105 -8.36 -3.67 -19.74
CA VAL A 105 -8.50 -3.06 -18.41
C VAL A 105 -7.22 -3.21 -17.57
N GLN A 106 -6.58 -4.39 -17.60
CA GLN A 106 -5.31 -4.62 -16.91
C GLN A 106 -4.19 -3.69 -17.40
N LEU A 107 -4.05 -3.56 -18.73
CA LEU A 107 -3.07 -2.68 -19.34
C LEU A 107 -3.38 -1.21 -19.03
N ALA A 108 -4.65 -0.82 -19.08
CA ALA A 108 -5.07 0.53 -18.75
C ALA A 108 -4.72 0.91 -17.30
N TRP A 109 -4.88 -0.01 -16.35
CA TRP A 109 -4.45 0.21 -14.97
C TRP A 109 -2.94 0.42 -14.85
N ARG A 110 -2.13 -0.41 -15.53
CA ARG A 110 -0.66 -0.25 -15.53
C ARG A 110 -0.22 1.07 -16.14
N ILE A 111 -0.81 1.46 -17.28
CA ILE A 111 -0.51 2.71 -17.97
C ILE A 111 -0.95 3.92 -17.14
N ALA A 112 -2.12 3.88 -16.50
CA ALA A 112 -2.57 4.97 -15.63
C ALA A 112 -1.60 5.23 -14.46
N ASN A 113 -1.12 4.16 -13.81
CA ASN A 113 -0.09 4.27 -12.76
C ASN A 113 1.25 4.81 -13.32
N LEU A 114 1.61 4.45 -14.54
CA LEU A 114 2.80 4.98 -15.20
C LEU A 114 2.66 6.49 -15.51
N ILE A 115 1.52 6.92 -16.05
CA ILE A 115 1.24 8.33 -16.34
C ILE A 115 1.26 9.16 -15.05
N ASP A 116 0.63 8.69 -13.97
CA ASP A 116 0.67 9.37 -12.67
C ASP A 116 2.12 9.55 -12.16
N ARG A 117 2.94 8.50 -12.28
CA ARG A 117 4.38 8.59 -11.97
C ARG A 117 5.11 9.59 -12.85
N TYR A 118 4.86 9.62 -14.16
CA TYR A 118 5.48 10.60 -15.07
C TYR A 118 5.08 12.04 -14.72
N ILE A 119 3.82 12.29 -14.38
CA ILE A 119 3.35 13.62 -13.96
C ILE A 119 4.13 14.13 -12.75
N VAL A 120 4.46 13.25 -11.80
CA VAL A 120 5.16 13.62 -10.56
C VAL A 120 6.68 13.70 -10.73
N PHE A 121 7.29 12.69 -11.35
CA PHE A 121 8.76 12.52 -11.40
C PHE A 121 9.41 12.96 -12.71
N ARG A 122 8.63 13.15 -13.78
CA ARG A 122 9.09 13.60 -15.10
C ARG A 122 8.18 14.69 -15.68
N PRO A 123 7.87 15.77 -14.94
CA PRO A 123 6.94 16.81 -15.41
C PRO A 123 7.39 17.45 -16.73
N ASP A 124 8.70 17.53 -16.98
CA ASP A 124 9.24 18.06 -18.24
C ASP A 124 8.91 17.20 -19.45
N TRP A 125 8.85 15.87 -19.29
CA TRP A 125 8.46 14.96 -20.35
C TRP A 125 6.99 15.18 -20.69
N VAL A 126 6.12 15.17 -19.68
CA VAL A 126 4.68 15.44 -19.86
C VAL A 126 4.44 16.80 -20.51
N GLY A 127 5.18 17.84 -20.10
CA GLY A 127 5.13 19.16 -20.73
C GLY A 127 5.52 19.12 -22.23
N LYS A 128 6.66 18.50 -22.58
CA LYS A 128 7.11 18.40 -23.98
C LYS A 128 6.16 17.57 -24.83
N TRP A 129 5.68 16.46 -24.29
CA TRP A 129 4.79 15.54 -24.98
C TRP A 129 3.45 16.17 -25.33
N THR A 130 2.97 17.11 -24.51
CA THR A 130 1.69 17.77 -24.71
C THR A 130 1.76 18.99 -25.64
N THR A 131 2.93 19.59 -25.83
CA THR A 131 3.12 20.76 -26.71
C THR A 131 3.75 20.44 -28.07
N GLY A 132 4.44 19.30 -28.20
CA GLY A 132 5.11 18.92 -29.45
C GLY A 132 4.13 18.60 -30.58
N SER A 133 4.52 18.87 -31.82
CA SER A 133 3.77 18.45 -33.01
C SER A 133 3.99 16.96 -33.31
N ASP A 134 5.24 16.51 -33.28
CA ASP A 134 5.61 15.16 -33.71
C ASP A 134 5.55 14.14 -32.57
N LEU A 135 5.29 12.88 -32.93
CA LEU A 135 5.41 11.74 -32.03
C LEU A 135 6.87 11.26 -31.99
N PRO A 136 7.39 10.81 -30.84
CA PRO A 136 8.74 10.22 -30.77
C PRO A 136 8.90 9.01 -31.69
N ASP A 137 10.11 8.81 -32.22
CA ASP A 137 10.48 7.61 -32.98
C ASP A 137 10.67 6.38 -32.09
N ALA A 138 10.93 6.58 -30.80
CA ALA A 138 11.07 5.48 -29.85
C ALA A 138 9.76 4.70 -29.71
N ARG A 139 9.85 3.38 -29.90
CA ARG A 139 8.71 2.44 -30.00
C ARG A 139 7.63 2.67 -28.96
N ASP A 140 8.00 2.73 -27.68
CA ASP A 140 7.03 2.81 -26.59
C ASP A 140 6.62 4.25 -26.24
N ALA A 141 7.56 5.19 -26.33
CA ALA A 141 7.25 6.61 -26.15
C ALA A 141 6.19 7.09 -27.18
N ARG A 142 6.19 6.53 -28.40
CA ARG A 142 5.23 6.88 -29.45
C ARG A 142 3.78 6.70 -29.02
N TRP A 143 3.42 5.51 -28.55
CA TRP A 143 2.05 5.22 -28.14
C TRP A 143 1.69 5.91 -26.81
N GLN A 144 2.66 6.06 -25.90
CA GLN A 144 2.45 6.78 -24.63
C GLN A 144 2.11 8.24 -24.87
N VAL A 145 2.89 8.94 -25.71
CA VAL A 145 2.64 10.34 -26.08
C VAL A 145 1.30 10.47 -26.79
N ARG A 146 0.98 9.56 -27.71
CA ARG A 146 -0.32 9.54 -28.39
C ARG A 146 -1.47 9.47 -27.38
N LEU A 147 -1.43 8.53 -26.43
CA LEU A 147 -2.45 8.39 -25.38
C LEU A 147 -2.56 9.63 -24.50
N ILE A 148 -1.42 10.14 -24.00
CA ILE A 148 -1.40 11.32 -23.11
C ILE A 148 -2.00 12.54 -23.82
N ARG A 149 -1.70 12.74 -25.11
CA ARG A 149 -2.29 13.84 -25.91
C ARG A 149 -3.80 13.71 -26.06
N GLU A 150 -4.29 12.51 -26.34
CA GLU A 150 -5.73 12.25 -26.48
C GLU A 150 -6.47 12.47 -25.15
N ILE A 151 -5.91 11.99 -24.04
CA ILE A 151 -6.45 12.23 -22.70
C ILE A 151 -6.45 13.72 -22.36
N ARG A 152 -5.37 14.44 -22.67
CA ARG A 152 -5.29 15.89 -22.45
C ARG A 152 -6.22 16.68 -23.35
N ALA A 153 -6.47 16.23 -24.57
CA ALA A 153 -7.44 16.87 -25.46
C ALA A 153 -8.87 16.73 -24.92
N GLU A 154 -9.18 15.61 -24.27
CA GLU A 154 -10.48 15.38 -23.61
C GLU A 154 -10.60 16.16 -22.28
N LEU A 155 -9.61 16.06 -21.40
CA LEU A 155 -9.67 16.60 -20.05
C LEU A 155 -9.25 18.07 -19.94
N GLY A 156 -8.53 18.58 -20.93
CA GLY A 156 -7.77 19.81 -20.78
C GLY A 156 -6.53 19.62 -19.89
N GLY A 157 -6.03 20.73 -19.35
CA GLY A 157 -4.93 20.71 -18.40
C GLY A 157 -5.37 20.30 -16.98
N GLY A 158 -4.66 20.78 -15.97
CA GLY A 158 -5.09 20.65 -14.56
C GLY A 158 -4.61 19.38 -13.86
N HIS A 159 -3.78 18.55 -14.49
CA HIS A 159 -2.99 17.57 -13.76
C HIS A 159 -1.93 18.25 -12.89
N LEU A 160 -1.33 17.50 -11.96
CA LEU A 160 -0.41 18.04 -10.95
C LEU A 160 0.73 18.88 -11.54
N ALA A 161 1.37 18.42 -12.62
CA ALA A 161 2.44 19.18 -13.28
C ALA A 161 1.99 20.50 -13.94
N ASP A 162 0.79 20.57 -14.53
CA ASP A 162 0.27 21.81 -15.09
C ASP A 162 0.01 22.85 -13.99
N ARG A 163 -0.57 22.39 -12.87
CA ARG A 163 -0.88 23.22 -11.71
C ARG A 163 0.39 23.73 -11.03
N ALA A 164 1.38 22.85 -10.86
CA ALA A 164 2.70 23.24 -10.35
C ALA A 164 3.38 24.30 -11.23
N LYS A 165 3.32 24.11 -12.56
CA LYS A 165 3.85 25.10 -13.51
C LYS A 165 3.11 26.43 -13.40
N ALA A 166 1.78 26.42 -13.43
CA ALA A 166 0.97 27.63 -13.34
C ALA A 166 1.20 28.37 -12.01
N PHE A 167 1.33 27.63 -10.91
CA PHE A 167 1.68 28.19 -9.60
C PHE A 167 3.04 28.89 -9.61
N ARG A 168 4.08 28.23 -10.11
CA ARG A 168 5.41 28.83 -10.28
C ARG A 168 5.38 30.11 -11.12
N ASP A 169 4.76 30.04 -12.30
CA ASP A 169 4.71 31.17 -13.24
C ASP A 169 3.98 32.36 -12.61
N ARG A 170 2.94 32.09 -11.81
CA ARG A 170 2.11 33.13 -11.19
C ARG A 170 2.73 33.71 -9.94
N ILE A 171 3.32 32.90 -9.05
CA ILE A 171 3.89 33.38 -7.79
C ILE A 171 5.09 34.31 -8.02
N GLY A 172 5.88 34.07 -9.08
CA GLY A 172 6.95 34.96 -9.49
C GLY A 172 6.48 36.28 -10.12
N ALA A 173 5.26 36.31 -10.68
CA ALA A 173 4.72 37.42 -11.45
C ALA A 173 3.47 38.07 -10.80
N ASP A 174 3.16 37.77 -9.53
CA ASP A 174 1.94 38.23 -8.85
C ASP A 174 2.02 39.70 -8.42
N SER A 175 2.07 40.61 -9.39
CA SER A 175 2.05 42.07 -9.15
C SER A 175 0.76 42.53 -8.46
N SER A 176 -0.33 41.76 -8.59
CA SER A 176 -1.65 42.06 -8.02
C SER A 176 -1.77 41.67 -6.54
N GLY A 177 -0.89 40.79 -6.05
CA GLY A 177 -0.92 40.23 -4.71
C GLY A 177 -2.12 39.31 -4.43
N VAL A 178 -2.89 38.91 -5.45
CA VAL A 178 -4.11 38.11 -5.29
C VAL A 178 -3.76 36.69 -4.85
N LEU A 179 -2.78 36.05 -5.49
CA LEU A 179 -2.33 34.71 -5.13
C LEU A 179 -1.67 34.74 -3.74
N ALA A 180 -0.82 35.75 -3.49
CA ALA A 180 -0.21 35.92 -2.17
C ALA A 180 -1.25 36.12 -1.06
N ALA A 181 -2.32 36.88 -1.30
CA ALA A 181 -3.42 37.03 -0.34
C ALA A 181 -4.21 35.73 -0.14
N GLY A 182 -4.41 34.94 -1.20
CA GLY A 182 -5.01 33.61 -1.14
C GLY A 182 -4.21 32.65 -0.27
N LEU A 183 -2.89 32.57 -0.49
CA LEU A 183 -1.98 31.75 0.31
C LEU A 183 -1.95 32.19 1.78
N ARG A 184 -1.97 33.51 2.05
CA ARG A 184 -2.05 34.02 3.43
C ARG A 184 -3.37 33.66 4.12
N ARG A 185 -4.45 33.45 3.37
CA ARG A 185 -5.70 32.97 3.96
C ARG A 185 -5.69 31.46 4.17
N ALA A 186 -5.10 30.74 3.23
CA ALA A 186 -5.09 29.28 3.23
C ALA A 186 -4.12 28.68 4.26
N PHE A 187 -3.02 29.36 4.57
CA PHE A 187 -1.95 28.85 5.45
C PHE A 187 -1.73 29.72 6.68
N PRO A 188 -1.35 29.13 7.83
CA PRO A 188 -0.87 29.89 8.98
C PRO A 188 0.43 30.65 8.67
N GLY A 189 0.89 31.47 9.62
CA GLY A 189 2.11 32.27 9.44
C GLY A 189 3.37 31.43 9.26
N VAL A 190 3.43 30.28 9.92
CA VAL A 190 4.53 29.30 9.88
C VAL A 190 3.95 27.96 9.46
N VAL A 191 4.59 27.28 8.51
CA VAL A 191 4.26 25.93 8.06
C VAL A 191 5.43 25.01 8.37
N GLU A 192 5.18 23.96 9.15
CA GLU A 192 6.17 22.95 9.48
C GLU A 192 6.03 21.76 8.52
N ILE A 193 7.11 21.36 7.87
CA ILE A 193 7.20 20.13 7.08
C ILE A 193 8.18 19.21 7.80
N PHE A 194 7.66 18.17 8.47
CA PHE A 194 8.41 17.45 9.48
C PHE A 194 8.83 16.05 9.04
N ALA A 195 10.11 15.72 9.31
CA ALA A 195 10.71 14.39 9.14
C ALA A 195 10.45 13.75 7.77
N VAL A 196 10.58 14.54 6.71
CA VAL A 196 10.39 14.06 5.35
C VAL A 196 11.67 13.43 4.83
N SER A 197 11.63 12.14 4.47
CA SER A 197 12.81 11.44 3.93
C SER A 197 12.98 11.62 2.41
N THR A 198 11.94 12.05 1.70
CA THR A 198 12.01 12.38 0.27
C THR A 198 10.80 13.21 -0.17
N LEU A 199 11.00 14.13 -1.11
CA LEU A 199 9.94 14.80 -1.87
C LEU A 199 10.31 14.84 -3.36
N PRO A 200 9.33 14.65 -4.26
CA PRO A 200 9.56 14.87 -5.68
C PRO A 200 9.96 16.34 -5.96
N PRO A 201 10.78 16.61 -6.98
CA PRO A 201 11.18 17.97 -7.35
C PRO A 201 10.00 18.94 -7.56
N LEU A 202 8.89 18.43 -8.08
CA LEU A 202 7.66 19.19 -8.27
C LEU A 202 7.11 19.74 -6.94
N TYR A 203 7.19 18.96 -5.86
CA TYR A 203 6.68 19.34 -4.54
C TYR A 203 7.57 20.42 -3.94
N LEU A 204 8.89 20.21 -3.99
CA LEU A 204 9.87 21.18 -3.52
C LEU A 204 9.72 22.52 -4.24
N SER A 205 9.45 22.50 -5.54
CA SER A 205 9.23 23.71 -6.32
C SER A 205 7.96 24.49 -5.91
N ALA A 206 6.89 23.79 -5.51
CA ALA A 206 5.69 24.44 -4.99
C ALA A 206 5.91 24.97 -3.55
N ILE A 207 6.69 24.26 -2.74
CA ILE A 207 7.12 24.68 -1.41
C ILE A 207 7.95 25.97 -1.48
N GLU A 208 8.92 26.03 -2.39
CA GLU A 208 9.73 27.22 -2.64
C GLU A 208 8.86 28.43 -3.03
N GLY A 209 7.85 28.23 -3.88
CA GLY A 209 6.88 29.29 -4.19
C GLY A 209 6.07 29.75 -2.97
N LEU A 210 5.64 28.83 -2.09
CA LEU A 210 4.95 29.18 -0.84
C LEU A 210 5.86 29.95 0.13
N ALA A 211 7.14 29.57 0.21
CA ALA A 211 8.14 30.19 1.09
C ALA A 211 8.36 31.68 0.81
N ARG A 212 8.01 32.16 -0.39
CA ARG A 212 8.02 33.59 -0.74
C ARG A 212 6.98 34.43 0.02
N VAL A 213 5.97 33.78 0.60
CA VAL A 213 4.81 34.44 1.23
C VAL A 213 4.60 34.00 2.69
N ARG A 214 5.03 32.77 3.03
CA ARG A 214 4.95 32.17 4.36
C ARG A 214 6.30 31.68 4.84
N ASP A 215 6.46 31.62 6.15
CA ASP A 215 7.62 30.99 6.76
C ASP A 215 7.44 29.47 6.66
N VAL A 216 8.34 28.77 5.98
CA VAL A 216 8.25 27.33 5.75
C VAL A 216 9.51 26.68 6.30
N HIS A 217 9.33 25.86 7.33
CA HIS A 217 10.42 25.12 7.95
C HIS A 217 10.38 23.67 7.44
N LEU A 218 11.48 23.23 6.83
CA LEU A 218 11.64 21.85 6.36
C LEU A 218 12.62 21.13 7.27
N SER A 219 12.12 20.20 8.08
CA SER A 219 12.94 19.32 8.92
C SER A 219 13.31 18.05 8.15
N VAL A 220 14.58 17.97 7.75
CA VAL A 220 15.14 16.84 6.98
C VAL A 220 15.89 15.91 7.94
N LEU A 221 15.59 14.61 7.85
CA LEU A 221 16.38 13.59 8.53
C LEU A 221 17.53 13.15 7.63
N SER A 222 18.74 13.61 7.93
CA SER A 222 19.96 13.18 7.25
C SER A 222 20.72 12.16 8.11
N PRO A 223 21.22 11.05 7.52
CA PRO A 223 22.05 10.09 8.24
C PRO A 223 23.45 10.61 8.57
N SER A 224 23.91 11.66 7.87
CA SER A 224 25.23 12.25 8.02
C SER A 224 25.14 13.78 8.06
N ARG A 225 26.06 14.41 8.81
CA ARG A 225 26.25 15.87 8.78
C ARG A 225 27.07 16.34 7.57
N HIS A 226 27.81 15.40 6.97
CA HIS A 226 28.60 15.66 5.77
C HIS A 226 27.73 15.46 4.53
N TYR A 227 28.08 16.16 3.46
CA TYR A 227 27.42 15.96 2.18
C TYR A 227 27.71 14.56 1.63
N TRP A 228 26.66 13.78 1.39
CA TRP A 228 26.78 12.36 1.03
C TRP A 228 26.04 11.99 -0.26
N ALA A 229 25.47 12.98 -0.97
CA ALA A 229 24.61 12.72 -2.12
C ALA A 229 25.35 12.25 -3.38
N ASP A 230 26.63 12.56 -3.52
CA ASP A 230 27.44 12.20 -4.69
C ASP A 230 28.36 10.98 -4.48
N LEU A 231 28.36 10.38 -3.28
CA LEU A 231 29.17 9.19 -2.94
C LEU A 231 29.04 8.05 -3.96
N TRP A 232 27.84 7.83 -4.52
CA TRP A 232 27.62 6.79 -5.53
C TRP A 232 28.31 7.08 -6.87
N ARG A 233 28.39 8.37 -7.27
CA ARG A 233 29.13 8.78 -8.47
C ARG A 233 30.62 8.63 -8.24
N GLU A 234 31.10 9.09 -7.08
CA GLU A 234 32.51 8.95 -6.68
C GLU A 234 32.95 7.47 -6.64
N ALA A 235 32.09 6.58 -6.14
CA ALA A 235 32.30 5.13 -6.17
C ALA A 235 32.47 4.59 -7.59
N ARG A 236 31.58 5.01 -8.51
CA ARG A 236 31.58 4.58 -9.90
C ARG A 236 32.80 5.08 -10.66
N ASP A 237 33.10 6.37 -10.56
CA ASP A 237 34.23 7.01 -11.23
C ASP A 237 35.57 6.43 -10.74
N SER A 238 35.64 6.03 -9.46
CA SER A 238 36.78 5.31 -8.89
C SER A 238 36.89 3.86 -9.40
N SER A 239 35.76 3.18 -9.63
CA SER A 239 35.73 1.80 -10.12
C SER A 239 36.08 1.65 -11.60
N ASP A 240 35.75 2.64 -12.44
CA ASP A 240 36.10 2.62 -13.88
C ASP A 240 37.61 2.74 -14.13
N GLY A 241 38.39 3.13 -13.11
CA GLY A 241 39.86 3.14 -13.14
C GLY A 241 40.51 1.76 -12.97
N GLU A 242 39.83 0.79 -12.33
CA GLU A 242 40.35 -0.55 -12.06
C GLU A 242 39.45 -1.62 -12.69
N LYS A 243 39.82 -2.07 -13.90
CA LYS A 243 39.20 -3.22 -14.57
C LYS A 243 39.41 -4.50 -13.75
N GLY A 244 38.51 -4.80 -12.81
CA GLY A 244 38.57 -6.03 -12.02
C GLY A 244 37.33 -6.28 -11.17
N GLY A 245 36.28 -6.85 -11.78
CA GLY A 245 35.28 -7.80 -11.25
C GLY A 245 34.92 -7.93 -9.75
N GLY A 246 35.00 -6.88 -8.93
CA GLY A 246 34.57 -6.89 -7.52
C GLY A 246 33.11 -6.44 -7.34
N GLY A 247 32.44 -6.90 -6.28
CA GLY A 247 31.06 -6.50 -5.97
C GLY A 247 30.92 -5.02 -5.59
N LEU A 248 29.68 -4.55 -5.32
CA LEU A 248 29.38 -3.16 -4.93
C LEU A 248 30.17 -2.67 -3.68
N PHE A 249 30.75 -3.60 -2.91
CA PHE A 249 31.55 -3.34 -1.71
C PHE A 249 33.09 -3.40 -1.96
N ASP A 250 33.55 -3.71 -3.17
CA ASP A 250 34.97 -3.94 -3.50
C ASP A 250 35.64 -2.81 -4.29
N ALA A 251 34.94 -1.69 -4.58
CA ALA A 251 35.54 -0.52 -5.25
C ALA A 251 36.26 0.41 -4.24
N SER A 252 37.48 0.85 -4.59
CA SER A 252 38.47 1.64 -3.82
C SER A 252 37.96 2.92 -3.09
N PRO A 253 38.75 3.50 -2.17
CA PRO A 253 38.60 3.44 -0.71
C PRO A 253 37.45 4.31 -0.20
N ILE A 254 36.21 3.88 -0.41
CA ILE A 254 35.07 4.45 0.30
C ILE A 254 35.06 3.85 1.70
N THR A 255 34.93 4.69 2.73
CA THR A 255 34.87 4.22 4.12
C THR A 255 33.68 3.26 4.30
N PRO A 256 33.76 2.26 5.22
CA PRO A 256 32.64 1.33 5.41
C PRO A 256 31.29 2.02 5.65
N ALA A 257 31.29 3.17 6.35
CA ALA A 257 30.10 4.00 6.53
C ALA A 257 29.57 4.54 5.20
N ALA A 258 30.43 5.12 4.36
CA ALA A 258 30.03 5.63 3.06
C ALA A 258 29.59 4.51 2.09
N SER A 259 30.18 3.31 2.15
CA SER A 259 29.72 2.16 1.35
C SER A 259 28.28 1.76 1.65
N LEU A 260 27.87 1.84 2.92
CA LEU A 260 26.47 1.58 3.32
C LEU A 260 25.52 2.63 2.76
N LEU A 261 25.89 3.91 2.80
CA LEU A 261 25.09 4.99 2.22
C LEU A 261 25.01 4.90 0.69
N VAL A 262 26.09 4.46 0.01
CA VAL A 262 26.08 4.18 -1.43
C VAL A 262 25.10 3.06 -1.78
N GLY A 263 25.08 1.98 -0.98
CA GLY A 263 24.22 0.82 -1.22
C GLY A 263 22.75 1.04 -0.83
N LEU A 264 22.49 1.70 0.30
CA LEU A 264 21.17 1.79 0.93
C LEU A 264 20.56 3.19 0.93
N GLY A 265 21.37 4.22 0.70
CA GLY A 265 20.99 5.63 0.88
C GLY A 265 20.50 6.33 -0.39
N ARG A 266 20.35 5.64 -1.53
CA ARG A 266 20.05 6.25 -2.84
C ARG A 266 18.88 7.25 -2.81
N LEU A 267 17.77 6.89 -2.16
CA LEU A 267 16.60 7.79 -2.05
C LEU A 267 16.91 9.09 -1.30
N GLY A 268 17.66 9.01 -0.19
CA GLY A 268 18.06 10.18 0.57
C GLY A 268 19.13 11.01 -0.14
N SER A 269 20.05 10.36 -0.87
CA SER A 269 21.04 11.02 -1.73
C SER A 269 20.36 11.83 -2.84
N ASP A 270 19.39 11.25 -3.54
CA ASP A 270 18.62 11.97 -4.56
C ASP A 270 17.82 13.13 -3.94
N PHE A 271 17.31 12.97 -2.71
CA PHE A 271 16.62 14.04 -1.99
C PHE A 271 17.54 15.18 -1.59
N GLN A 272 18.69 14.88 -0.96
CA GLN A 272 19.70 15.89 -0.61
C GLN A 272 20.12 16.68 -1.84
N ARG A 273 20.40 16.01 -2.97
CA ARG A 273 20.74 16.69 -4.23
C ARG A 273 19.62 17.63 -4.69
N ASN A 274 18.36 17.22 -4.57
CA ASN A 274 17.24 18.09 -4.93
C ASN A 274 17.12 19.31 -4.01
N LEU A 275 17.47 19.19 -2.72
CA LEU A 275 17.49 20.30 -1.78
C LEU A 275 18.59 21.32 -2.11
N GLU A 276 19.81 20.84 -2.43
CA GLU A 276 20.93 21.72 -2.84
C GLU A 276 20.66 22.48 -4.14
N MET A 277 19.79 21.96 -5.00
CA MET A 277 19.39 22.63 -6.25
C MET A 277 18.36 23.74 -6.05
N LEU A 278 17.77 23.89 -4.86
CA LEU A 278 16.81 24.96 -4.57
C LEU A 278 17.55 26.29 -4.38
N ALA A 279 17.02 27.36 -4.95
CA ALA A 279 17.76 28.63 -5.03
C ALA A 279 17.72 29.44 -3.73
N GLU A 280 16.70 29.23 -2.90
CA GLU A 280 16.38 30.04 -1.71
C GLU A 280 16.35 29.22 -0.41
N VAL A 281 17.08 28.11 -0.32
CA VAL A 281 17.22 27.38 0.96
C VAL A 281 18.19 28.14 1.86
N GLN A 282 17.68 28.54 3.02
CA GLN A 282 18.50 29.03 4.13
C GLN A 282 18.62 27.88 5.12
N GLU A 283 19.83 27.33 5.25
CA GLU A 283 20.13 26.43 6.35
C GLU A 283 19.93 27.18 7.67
N GLY A 284 19.45 26.47 8.69
CA GLY A 284 19.30 27.05 10.02
C GLY A 284 20.65 27.58 10.53
N GLU A 285 20.62 28.58 11.41
CA GLU A 285 21.85 29.15 12.01
C GLU A 285 22.68 28.11 12.78
N ARG A 286 22.11 26.95 13.09
CA ARG A 286 22.76 25.83 13.78
C ARG A 286 22.32 24.51 13.19
N ASP A 287 23.30 23.64 13.01
CA ASP A 287 23.08 22.23 12.78
C ASP A 287 22.41 21.58 13.99
N LEU A 288 21.42 20.72 13.73
CA LEU A 288 20.67 19.97 14.74
C LEU A 288 21.15 18.52 14.87
N PHE A 289 22.36 18.21 14.38
CA PHE A 289 22.95 16.89 14.51
C PHE A 289 23.41 16.64 15.95
N GLU A 290 22.96 15.54 16.53
CA GLU A 290 23.43 15.06 17.83
C GLU A 290 24.32 13.83 17.65
N SER A 291 25.50 13.85 18.27
CA SER A 291 26.38 12.68 18.27
C SER A 291 25.83 11.61 19.21
N PRO A 292 25.66 10.34 18.75
CA PRO A 292 25.30 9.22 19.61
C PRO A 292 26.29 8.97 20.76
N LEU A 293 27.50 9.53 20.66
CA LEU A 293 28.56 9.40 21.65
C LEU A 293 28.49 10.47 22.77
N ALA A 294 27.60 11.45 22.66
CA ALA A 294 27.51 12.57 23.61
C ALA A 294 26.98 12.16 25.00
N SER A 295 26.36 10.97 25.12
CA SER A 295 25.60 10.55 26.31
C SER A 295 26.43 10.16 27.55
N GLY A 296 27.75 10.39 27.57
CA GLY A 296 28.58 10.19 28.76
C GLY A 296 28.59 8.73 29.26
N GLY A 297 29.31 7.85 28.59
CA GLY A 297 29.46 6.44 28.96
C GLY A 297 30.32 5.69 27.95
N THR A 298 30.60 4.40 28.17
CA THR A 298 31.21 3.57 27.13
C THR A 298 30.18 3.31 26.04
N PRO A 299 30.41 3.74 24.79
CA PRO A 299 29.40 3.63 23.73
C PRO A 299 29.20 2.17 23.31
N SER A 300 27.95 1.80 23.04
CA SER A 300 27.60 0.49 22.49
C SER A 300 28.07 0.35 21.04
N LEU A 301 28.05 -0.86 20.50
CA LEU A 301 28.33 -1.15 19.10
C LEU A 301 27.39 -0.37 18.18
N LEU A 302 26.10 -0.31 18.52
CA LEU A 302 25.12 0.49 17.78
C LEU A 302 25.46 1.98 17.79
N ALA A 303 25.75 2.57 18.96
CA ALA A 303 26.08 3.98 19.07
C ALA A 303 27.35 4.34 18.28
N ARG A 304 28.37 3.47 18.33
CA ARG A 304 29.59 3.63 17.52
C ARG A 304 29.29 3.53 16.03
N PHE A 305 28.45 2.58 15.61
CA PHE A 305 28.05 2.41 14.22
C PHE A 305 27.28 3.63 13.69
N GLN A 306 26.31 4.13 14.45
CA GLN A 306 25.57 5.33 14.11
C GLN A 306 26.46 6.57 14.03
N ALA A 307 27.40 6.73 14.97
CA ALA A 307 28.36 7.84 14.93
C ALA A 307 29.29 7.76 13.70
N ARG A 308 29.71 6.56 13.31
CA ARG A 308 30.50 6.37 12.07
C ARG A 308 29.73 6.78 10.81
N ILE A 309 28.44 6.45 10.73
CA ILE A 309 27.58 6.91 9.63
C ILE A 309 27.42 8.43 9.67
N LEU A 310 27.22 9.01 10.87
CA LEU A 310 27.07 10.45 11.07
C LEU A 310 28.28 11.25 10.59
N GLU A 311 29.49 10.75 10.86
CA GLU A 311 30.76 11.41 10.52
C GLU A 311 31.40 10.93 9.21
N LEU A 312 30.76 10.00 8.46
CA LEU A 312 31.32 9.32 7.29
C LEU A 312 32.73 8.71 7.50
N ASP A 313 33.07 8.37 8.73
CA ASP A 313 34.41 7.98 9.18
C ASP A 313 35.51 9.08 9.03
N GLU A 314 35.20 10.30 8.59
CA GLU A 314 36.18 11.37 8.33
C GLU A 314 36.86 11.89 9.61
N GLU A 315 36.09 12.07 10.70
CA GLU A 315 36.63 12.56 11.97
C GLU A 315 37.32 11.46 12.80
N MET A 316 37.28 10.21 12.33
CA MET A 316 37.59 9.04 13.15
C MET A 316 38.90 8.33 12.83
N ASP A 317 39.41 8.51 11.61
CA ASP A 317 40.58 7.78 11.09
C ASP A 317 41.82 8.66 10.84
N ASP A 318 41.92 9.89 11.40
CA ASP A 318 43.16 10.69 11.29
C ASP A 318 44.33 10.02 12.06
N PRO A 319 45.35 9.47 11.37
CA PRO A 319 46.52 8.89 12.02
C PRO A 319 47.55 9.95 12.44
N ALA A 320 47.37 11.21 12.01
CA ALA A 320 48.33 12.30 12.07
C ALA A 320 47.83 13.54 12.86
N GLY A 321 46.73 13.43 13.60
CA GLY A 321 46.38 14.40 14.64
C GLY A 321 47.57 14.55 15.62
N PRO A 322 47.92 15.79 16.03
CA PRO A 322 49.23 16.08 16.58
C PRO A 322 49.43 15.29 17.87
N SER A 323 50.49 14.47 17.88
CA SER A 323 51.09 13.99 19.11
C SER A 323 51.51 15.21 19.92
N VAL A 324 50.77 15.54 20.97
CA VAL A 324 51.21 16.51 21.97
C VAL A 324 51.24 15.80 23.32
N GLU A 325 52.47 15.57 23.77
CA GLU A 325 52.81 15.61 25.19
C GLU A 325 52.20 16.88 25.80
N ASP A 326 51.04 16.77 26.46
CA ASP A 326 50.60 17.58 27.61
C ASP A 326 49.07 17.69 27.68
N GLY A 327 48.48 16.93 28.60
CA GLY A 327 47.48 17.44 29.56
C GLY A 327 46.12 18.00 29.11
N GLY A 328 45.70 17.89 27.85
CA GLY A 328 44.42 18.45 27.37
C GLY A 328 43.53 17.43 26.67
N ALA A 329 42.24 17.38 27.06
CA ALA A 329 41.18 16.47 26.62
C ALA A 329 41.26 15.98 25.16
N THR A 330 41.55 14.68 25.00
CA THR A 330 41.44 13.90 23.77
C THR A 330 39.97 13.67 23.39
N GLY A 331 39.57 13.97 22.16
CA GLY A 331 38.39 13.34 21.55
C GLY A 331 38.57 11.81 21.52
N PRO A 332 37.49 11.01 21.66
CA PRO A 332 37.64 9.57 21.85
C PRO A 332 38.12 8.87 20.57
N ARG A 333 39.34 8.33 20.61
CA ARG A 333 39.75 7.25 19.69
C ARG A 333 38.78 6.08 19.87
N MET A 334 38.04 5.73 18.82
CA MET A 334 37.03 4.69 18.91
C MET A 334 37.71 3.31 18.99
N ASP A 335 37.65 2.70 20.17
CA ASP A 335 38.20 1.36 20.37
C ASP A 335 37.50 0.35 19.45
N ARG A 336 38.29 -0.39 18.65
CA ARG A 336 37.79 -1.48 17.78
C ARG A 336 37.34 -2.69 18.59
N VAL A 337 37.65 -2.74 19.89
CA VAL A 337 37.23 -3.81 20.78
C VAL A 337 35.73 -3.69 21.06
N VAL A 338 34.99 -4.77 20.79
CA VAL A 338 33.58 -4.91 21.15
C VAL A 338 33.50 -5.63 22.50
N ARG A 339 32.71 -5.09 23.44
CA ARG A 339 32.52 -5.74 24.73
C ARG A 339 31.70 -7.02 24.53
N ARG A 340 32.01 -8.06 25.31
CA ARG A 340 31.29 -9.35 25.22
C ARG A 340 29.84 -9.27 25.67
N ASP A 341 29.50 -8.30 26.49
CA ASP A 341 28.16 -8.05 27.01
C ASP A 341 27.40 -6.98 26.22
N ASP A 342 27.98 -6.47 25.12
CA ASP A 342 27.31 -5.55 24.22
C ASP A 342 26.30 -6.31 23.36
N ASP A 343 25.04 -5.96 23.53
CA ASP A 343 23.92 -6.65 22.93
C ASP A 343 23.02 -5.71 22.11
N SER A 344 23.55 -4.53 21.78
CA SER A 344 22.88 -3.47 21.02
C SER A 344 22.64 -3.82 19.55
N ILE A 345 23.41 -4.75 18.99
CA ILE A 345 23.19 -5.35 17.67
C ILE A 345 23.30 -6.87 17.82
N ARG A 346 22.23 -7.59 17.46
CA ARG A 346 22.20 -9.05 17.46
C ARG A 346 21.74 -9.58 16.10
N VAL A 347 22.35 -10.67 15.65
CA VAL A 347 21.97 -11.39 14.43
C VAL A 347 21.53 -12.79 14.83
N HIS A 348 20.31 -13.16 14.43
CA HIS A 348 19.71 -14.44 14.76
C HIS A 348 19.42 -15.22 13.47
N VAL A 349 19.98 -16.42 13.36
CA VAL A 349 19.67 -17.34 12.26
C VAL A 349 18.68 -18.38 12.77
N CYS A 350 17.49 -18.41 12.16
CA CYS A 350 16.37 -19.24 12.58
C CYS A 350 15.92 -20.18 11.46
N HIS A 351 15.11 -21.19 11.80
CA HIS A 351 14.65 -22.21 10.85
C HIS A 351 13.33 -21.86 10.15
N GLY A 352 12.75 -20.67 10.41
CA GLY A 352 11.52 -20.19 9.81
C GLY A 352 10.79 -19.13 10.67
N PRO A 353 9.69 -18.54 10.16
CA PRO A 353 9.03 -17.38 10.76
C PRO A 353 8.58 -17.57 12.20
N ARG A 354 7.93 -18.71 12.51
CA ARG A 354 7.51 -19.03 13.87
C ARG A 354 8.69 -19.07 14.85
N ARG A 355 9.82 -19.65 14.43
CA ARG A 355 11.01 -19.71 15.27
C ARG A 355 11.68 -18.35 15.42
N GLU A 356 11.66 -17.52 14.38
CA GLU A 356 12.10 -16.11 14.48
C GLU A 356 11.27 -15.37 15.54
N LEU A 357 9.95 -15.51 15.51
CA LEU A 357 9.04 -14.87 16.47
C LEU A 357 9.25 -15.36 17.90
N GLU A 358 9.46 -16.66 18.12
CA GLU A 358 9.81 -17.20 19.45
C GLU A 358 11.13 -16.62 19.97
N VAL A 359 12.11 -16.40 19.10
CA VAL A 359 13.38 -15.75 19.46
C VAL A 359 13.15 -14.27 19.78
N VAL A 360 12.34 -13.56 19.00
CA VAL A 360 11.96 -12.16 19.29
C VAL A 360 11.27 -12.07 20.64
N GLU A 361 10.28 -12.91 20.92
CA GLU A 361 9.58 -12.95 22.20
C GLU A 361 10.55 -13.10 23.37
N ALA A 362 11.47 -14.07 23.29
CA ALA A 362 12.46 -14.32 24.33
C ALA A 362 13.43 -13.14 24.51
N VAL A 363 13.85 -12.50 23.42
CA VAL A 363 14.72 -11.32 23.44
C VAL A 363 14.00 -10.12 24.06
N LEU A 364 12.74 -9.88 23.70
CA LEU A 364 11.94 -8.78 24.24
C LEU A 364 11.64 -8.99 25.72
N ARG A 365 11.30 -10.21 26.14
CA ARG A 365 11.12 -10.55 27.56
C ARG A 365 12.37 -10.23 28.37
N GLN A 366 13.53 -10.65 27.89
CA GLN A 366 14.80 -10.31 28.52
C GLN A 366 15.07 -8.80 28.54
N ALA A 367 14.70 -8.07 27.49
CA ALA A 367 14.87 -6.62 27.45
C ALA A 367 13.98 -5.91 28.48
N PHE A 368 12.70 -6.29 28.60
CA PHE A 368 11.78 -5.74 29.61
C PHE A 368 12.20 -6.09 31.04
N GLU A 369 12.78 -7.29 31.26
CA GLU A 369 13.31 -7.68 32.58
C GLU A 369 14.56 -6.88 32.99
N ARG A 370 15.36 -6.43 32.01
CA ARG A 370 16.60 -5.69 32.26
C ARG A 370 16.39 -4.19 32.42
N ASP A 371 15.38 -3.64 31.76
CA ASP A 371 15.09 -2.20 31.76
C ASP A 371 13.61 -1.95 32.03
N GLU A 372 13.29 -1.60 33.27
CA GLU A 372 11.92 -1.28 33.70
C GLU A 372 11.34 -0.02 33.02
N THR A 373 12.18 0.81 32.41
CA THR A 373 11.73 1.99 31.66
C THR A 373 11.31 1.66 30.24
N LEU A 374 11.66 0.47 29.73
CA LEU A 374 11.34 0.05 28.38
C LEU A 374 9.87 -0.36 28.32
N MET A 375 9.07 0.42 27.61
CA MET A 375 7.65 0.12 27.42
C MET A 375 7.46 -0.67 26.12
N PRO A 376 6.43 -1.54 26.03
CA PRO A 376 6.11 -2.24 24.79
C PRO A 376 5.96 -1.32 23.56
N GLU A 377 5.48 -0.09 23.75
CA GLU A 377 5.36 0.91 22.67
C GLU A 377 6.69 1.44 22.14
N ASP A 378 7.79 1.23 22.88
CA ASP A 378 9.15 1.58 22.44
C ASP A 378 9.78 0.53 21.51
N VAL A 379 9.02 -0.53 21.17
CA VAL A 379 9.47 -1.67 20.38
C VAL A 379 8.72 -1.75 19.04
N ILE A 380 9.48 -1.88 17.96
CA ILE A 380 8.96 -2.19 16.63
C ILE A 380 9.56 -3.48 16.09
N VAL A 381 8.71 -4.32 15.50
CA VAL A 381 9.08 -5.56 14.81
C VAL A 381 8.60 -5.46 13.37
N MET A 382 9.54 -5.51 12.42
CA MET A 382 9.26 -5.30 11.01
C MET A 382 9.55 -6.56 10.20
N ALA A 383 8.71 -6.83 9.19
CA ALA A 383 8.93 -7.93 8.25
C ALA A 383 8.66 -7.49 6.80
N PRO A 384 9.28 -8.13 5.79
CA PRO A 384 8.98 -7.87 4.38
C PRO A 384 7.52 -8.10 4.03
N ARG A 385 6.84 -9.07 4.62
CA ARG A 385 5.40 -9.30 4.42
C ARG A 385 4.75 -9.65 5.73
N ILE A 386 4.24 -8.64 6.45
CA ILE A 386 3.69 -8.84 7.80
C ILE A 386 2.46 -9.76 7.79
N ASP A 387 1.65 -9.69 6.73
CA ASP A 387 0.46 -10.54 6.56
C ASP A 387 0.81 -12.03 6.45
N ALA A 388 1.95 -12.38 5.85
CA ALA A 388 2.36 -13.78 5.67
C ALA A 388 2.69 -14.47 6.99
N ILE A 389 2.98 -13.71 8.05
CA ILE A 389 3.41 -14.22 9.36
C ILE A 389 2.41 -13.84 10.46
N ALA A 390 1.27 -13.23 10.13
CA ALA A 390 0.31 -12.73 11.13
C ALA A 390 -0.23 -13.84 12.04
N ALA A 391 -0.58 -15.01 11.48
CA ALA A 391 -1.04 -16.15 12.27
C ALA A 391 0.05 -16.71 13.20
N ASP A 392 1.32 -16.67 12.78
CA ASP A 392 2.44 -17.06 13.64
C ASP A 392 2.68 -16.04 14.76
N ILE A 393 2.48 -14.73 14.49
CA ILE A 393 2.53 -13.69 15.52
C ILE A 393 1.45 -13.97 16.57
N ASP A 394 0.22 -14.24 16.14
CA ASP A 394 -0.89 -14.57 17.05
C ASP A 394 -0.61 -15.87 17.83
N ALA A 395 0.00 -16.87 17.20
CA ALA A 395 0.35 -18.12 17.87
C ALA A 395 1.45 -17.96 18.94
N VAL A 396 2.39 -17.02 18.77
CA VAL A 396 3.51 -16.82 19.68
C VAL A 396 3.20 -15.78 20.76
N PHE A 397 2.55 -14.67 20.39
CA PHE A 397 2.26 -13.55 21.28
C PHE A 397 0.82 -13.54 21.83
N GLY A 398 -0.12 -14.25 21.19
CA GLY A 398 -1.55 -14.29 21.56
C GLY A 398 -1.89 -15.19 22.75
N ALA A 399 -1.05 -15.17 23.81
CA ALA A 399 -1.35 -15.87 25.05
C ALA A 399 -2.65 -15.37 25.70
N SER A 400 -3.36 -16.26 26.40
CA SER A 400 -4.67 -15.99 27.02
C SER A 400 -4.67 -14.72 27.88
N SER A 401 -5.76 -13.95 27.80
CA SER A 401 -6.00 -12.66 28.46
C SER A 401 -5.81 -12.62 29.99
N ASP A 402 -5.54 -13.76 30.63
CA ASP A 402 -5.28 -13.92 32.06
C ASP A 402 -3.78 -14.06 32.40
N ASP A 403 -2.87 -14.13 31.42
CA ASP A 403 -1.43 -14.14 31.70
C ASP A 403 -0.88 -12.72 31.87
N ALA A 404 -0.67 -12.32 33.13
CA ALA A 404 -0.03 -11.05 33.47
C ALA A 404 1.39 -10.88 32.87
N ARG A 405 1.99 -11.95 32.32
CA ARG A 405 3.31 -11.94 31.67
C ARG A 405 3.24 -11.90 30.13
N ALA A 406 2.05 -11.77 29.54
CA ALA A 406 1.90 -11.61 28.10
C ALA A 406 2.44 -10.25 27.65
N ILE A 407 3.22 -10.24 26.56
CA ILE A 407 3.69 -9.00 25.94
C ILE A 407 2.56 -8.47 25.06
N PRO A 408 1.96 -7.30 25.36
CA PRO A 408 0.91 -6.73 24.53
C PRO A 408 1.49 -6.39 23.15
N TYR A 409 0.77 -6.72 22.09
CA TYR A 409 1.21 -6.49 20.72
C TYR A 409 0.06 -6.03 19.82
N ARG A 410 0.41 -5.44 18.68
CA ARG A 410 -0.52 -5.11 17.60
C ARG A 410 0.13 -5.33 16.25
N ILE A 411 -0.68 -5.74 15.27
CA ILE A 411 -0.26 -5.86 13.87
C ILE A 411 -0.85 -4.70 13.06
N ALA A 412 0.04 -3.83 12.58
CA ALA A 412 -0.24 -2.69 11.70
C ALA A 412 -0.09 -3.09 10.21
N ASP A 413 -0.42 -2.15 9.31
CA ASP A 413 -0.30 -2.27 7.83
C ASP A 413 -1.10 -3.38 7.15
N ARG A 414 -1.95 -4.12 7.87
CA ARG A 414 -2.91 -5.04 7.27
C ARG A 414 -4.03 -4.25 6.62
N GLY A 415 -4.31 -4.44 5.33
CA GLY A 415 -5.37 -3.74 4.59
C GLY A 415 -6.73 -3.79 5.33
N ALA A 416 -7.51 -2.70 5.31
CA ALA A 416 -8.78 -2.59 6.07
C ALA A 416 -9.70 -3.79 5.83
N PHE A 417 -9.72 -4.25 4.59
CA PHE A 417 -10.56 -5.34 4.15
C PHE A 417 -9.96 -6.75 4.33
N ARG A 418 -8.65 -6.89 4.58
CA ARG A 418 -8.04 -8.22 4.82
C ARG A 418 -8.42 -8.82 6.18
N ARG A 419 -8.94 -8.00 7.11
CA ARG A 419 -9.55 -8.45 8.38
C ARG A 419 -11.07 -8.44 8.37
N SER A 420 -11.69 -8.02 7.27
CA SER A 420 -13.15 -7.92 7.16
C SER A 420 -13.71 -9.28 6.74
N PRO A 421 -14.44 -9.99 7.62
CA PRO A 421 -15.11 -11.23 7.23
C PRO A 421 -16.05 -11.00 6.05
N VAL A 422 -16.67 -9.82 5.95
CA VAL A 422 -17.54 -9.44 4.83
C VAL A 422 -16.77 -9.37 3.52
N ALA A 423 -15.67 -8.62 3.45
CA ALA A 423 -14.90 -8.46 2.21
C ALA A 423 -14.19 -9.74 1.79
N GLU A 424 -13.71 -10.53 2.75
CA GLU A 424 -13.11 -11.83 2.45
C GLU A 424 -14.14 -12.82 1.89
N SER A 425 -15.32 -12.93 2.53
CA SER A 425 -16.43 -13.74 2.02
C SER A 425 -16.87 -13.29 0.63
N PHE A 426 -16.87 -11.98 0.38
CA PHE A 426 -17.24 -11.44 -0.92
C PHE A 426 -16.19 -11.77 -1.99
N ARG A 427 -14.89 -11.59 -1.69
CA ARG A 427 -13.78 -11.96 -2.60
C ARG A 427 -13.86 -13.43 -2.99
N GLU A 428 -14.07 -14.33 -2.03
CA GLU A 428 -14.20 -15.76 -2.29
C GLU A 428 -15.42 -16.10 -3.13
N LEU A 429 -16.56 -15.43 -2.91
CA LEU A 429 -17.72 -15.58 -3.80
C LEU A 429 -17.37 -15.20 -5.25
N LEU A 430 -16.64 -14.10 -5.45
CA LEU A 430 -16.24 -13.69 -6.80
C LEU A 430 -15.26 -14.69 -7.44
N GLU A 431 -14.35 -15.26 -6.66
CA GLU A 431 -13.44 -16.32 -7.10
C GLU A 431 -14.20 -17.60 -7.47
N LEU A 432 -15.16 -18.01 -6.63
CA LEU A 432 -16.03 -19.16 -6.87
C LEU A 432 -16.81 -19.01 -8.19
N LEU A 433 -17.35 -17.83 -8.46
CA LEU A 433 -18.09 -17.53 -9.69
C LEU A 433 -17.22 -17.50 -10.96
N GLY A 434 -15.91 -17.23 -10.81
CA GLY A 434 -14.94 -17.29 -11.91
C GLY A 434 -14.21 -18.63 -12.03
N GLY A 435 -14.46 -19.55 -11.10
CA GLY A 435 -13.78 -20.85 -10.98
C GLY A 435 -14.65 -22.02 -11.40
N ARG A 436 -14.26 -23.24 -10.96
CA ARG A 436 -15.03 -24.47 -11.24
C ARG A 436 -16.17 -24.71 -10.26
N ALA A 437 -16.27 -23.93 -9.20
CA ALA A 437 -17.19 -24.13 -8.07
C ALA A 437 -17.16 -25.59 -7.59
N SER A 438 -16.00 -26.04 -7.11
CA SER A 438 -15.87 -27.33 -6.45
C SER A 438 -16.72 -27.38 -5.19
N ARG A 439 -17.09 -28.60 -4.76
CA ARG A 439 -17.84 -28.81 -3.53
C ARG A 439 -17.15 -28.11 -2.35
N SER A 440 -15.85 -28.32 -2.17
CA SER A 440 -15.10 -27.69 -1.08
C SER A 440 -15.19 -26.17 -1.13
N GLU A 441 -14.91 -25.53 -2.27
CA GLU A 441 -15.01 -24.07 -2.40
C GLU A 441 -16.41 -23.53 -2.02
N VAL A 442 -17.48 -24.21 -2.43
CA VAL A 442 -18.87 -23.78 -2.11
C VAL A 442 -19.15 -23.87 -0.61
N PHE A 443 -18.76 -24.98 0.02
CA PHE A 443 -19.07 -25.21 1.44
C PHE A 443 -18.10 -24.49 2.39
N ASP A 444 -16.84 -24.31 2.00
CA ASP A 444 -15.86 -23.49 2.72
C ASP A 444 -16.33 -22.03 2.76
N TRP A 445 -16.82 -21.51 1.62
CA TRP A 445 -17.43 -20.19 1.55
C TRP A 445 -18.71 -20.10 2.41
N LEU A 446 -19.58 -21.12 2.37
CA LEU A 446 -20.79 -21.18 3.19
C LEU A 446 -20.49 -21.25 4.69
N ALA A 447 -19.37 -21.86 5.08
CA ALA A 447 -18.96 -22.01 6.47
C ALA A 447 -18.59 -20.68 7.14
N ARG A 448 -18.26 -19.64 6.36
CA ARG A 448 -17.93 -18.31 6.88
C ARG A 448 -19.10 -17.71 7.64
N GLU A 449 -18.85 -17.22 8.85
CA GLU A 449 -19.87 -16.70 9.78
C GLU A 449 -20.92 -15.79 9.11
N PRO A 450 -20.56 -14.71 8.38
CA PRO A 450 -21.57 -13.80 7.84
C PRO A 450 -22.34 -14.39 6.65
N VAL A 451 -21.82 -15.42 5.99
CA VAL A 451 -22.53 -16.18 4.93
C VAL A 451 -23.46 -17.19 5.58
N ARG A 452 -22.96 -17.95 6.55
CA ARG A 452 -23.73 -18.93 7.31
C ARG A 452 -24.95 -18.31 7.99
N GLU A 453 -24.77 -17.17 8.64
CA GLU A 453 -25.85 -16.38 9.25
C GLU A 453 -26.88 -15.92 8.21
N ARG A 454 -26.44 -15.52 7.01
CA ARG A 454 -27.34 -15.09 5.93
C ARG A 454 -28.34 -16.16 5.52
N PHE A 455 -27.92 -17.42 5.53
CA PHE A 455 -28.74 -18.56 5.14
C PHE A 455 -29.35 -19.31 6.33
N GLY A 456 -29.14 -18.82 7.57
CA GLY A 456 -29.74 -19.40 8.77
C GLY A 456 -29.15 -20.76 9.19
N PHE A 457 -27.88 -21.00 8.87
CA PHE A 457 -27.16 -22.20 9.31
C PHE A 457 -26.44 -21.96 10.65
N ASP A 458 -26.31 -23.00 11.46
CA ASP A 458 -25.34 -23.07 12.55
C ASP A 458 -24.09 -23.85 12.09
N GLU A 459 -23.07 -23.94 12.94
CA GLU A 459 -21.79 -24.59 12.59
C GLU A 459 -21.99 -26.07 12.26
N ASP A 460 -22.76 -26.78 13.08
CA ASP A 460 -23.10 -28.20 12.87
C ASP A 460 -23.88 -28.40 11.55
N GLY A 461 -24.74 -27.44 11.18
CA GLY A 461 -25.54 -27.50 9.96
C GLY A 461 -24.71 -27.53 8.70
N VAL A 462 -23.60 -26.79 8.63
CA VAL A 462 -22.72 -26.81 7.45
C VAL A 462 -22.00 -28.17 7.31
N GLU A 463 -21.60 -28.80 8.41
CA GLU A 463 -21.02 -30.14 8.39
C GLU A 463 -22.02 -31.18 7.88
N VAL A 464 -23.26 -31.11 8.33
CA VAL A 464 -24.36 -31.98 7.85
C VAL A 464 -24.60 -31.78 6.36
N LEU A 465 -24.61 -30.54 5.88
CA LEU A 465 -24.76 -30.24 4.45
C LEU A 465 -23.59 -30.76 3.61
N CYS A 466 -22.37 -30.73 4.15
CA CYS A 466 -21.20 -31.32 3.51
C CYS A 466 -21.37 -32.84 3.31
N GLU A 467 -21.88 -33.56 4.32
CA GLU A 467 -22.18 -34.99 4.22
C GLU A 467 -23.29 -35.24 3.18
N TRP A 468 -24.36 -34.44 3.21
CA TRP A 468 -25.46 -34.54 2.25
C TRP A 468 -24.96 -34.31 0.83
N ALA A 469 -24.13 -33.30 0.61
CA ALA A 469 -23.54 -32.99 -0.69
C ALA A 469 -22.66 -34.13 -1.21
N GLU A 470 -21.86 -34.75 -0.33
CA GLU A 470 -21.03 -35.89 -0.70
C GLU A 470 -21.87 -37.10 -1.10
N ARG A 471 -22.90 -37.45 -0.31
CA ARG A 471 -23.83 -38.55 -0.60
C ARG A 471 -24.64 -38.28 -1.86
N ALA A 472 -25.04 -37.02 -2.08
CA ALA A 472 -25.65 -36.50 -3.30
C ALA A 472 -24.77 -36.67 -4.54
N GLY A 473 -23.48 -36.89 -4.33
CA GLY A 473 -22.48 -37.02 -5.38
C GLY A 473 -22.07 -35.68 -5.96
N ILE A 474 -22.29 -34.57 -5.26
CA ILE A 474 -21.84 -33.22 -5.67
C ILE A 474 -20.31 -33.22 -5.71
N ARG A 475 -19.72 -32.77 -6.82
CA ARG A 475 -18.27 -32.69 -6.98
C ARG A 475 -17.82 -31.29 -7.38
N PHE A 476 -18.36 -30.77 -8.48
CA PHE A 476 -18.07 -29.41 -8.97
C PHE A 476 -19.06 -29.00 -10.06
N GLY A 477 -19.13 -27.70 -10.31
CA GLY A 477 -20.04 -27.09 -11.26
C GLY A 477 -21.40 -26.81 -10.62
N LEU A 478 -22.02 -25.72 -11.06
CA LEU A 478 -23.29 -25.24 -10.48
C LEU A 478 -24.47 -25.93 -11.17
N ASP A 479 -24.49 -25.87 -12.49
CA ASP A 479 -25.46 -26.51 -13.37
C ASP A 479 -24.78 -26.99 -14.68
N GLU A 480 -25.56 -27.59 -15.59
CA GLU A 480 -25.08 -28.08 -16.88
C GLU A 480 -24.52 -26.95 -17.75
N GLY A 481 -25.14 -25.77 -17.67
CA GLY A 481 -24.70 -24.59 -18.42
C GLY A 481 -23.37 -24.05 -17.92
N HIS A 482 -23.11 -24.12 -16.61
CA HIS A 482 -21.83 -23.76 -16.02
C HIS A 482 -20.73 -24.68 -16.53
N ARG A 483 -20.97 -26.00 -16.60
CA ARG A 483 -19.98 -26.94 -17.16
C ARG A 483 -19.66 -26.66 -18.62
N GLU A 484 -20.66 -26.38 -19.43
CA GLU A 484 -20.48 -26.03 -20.84
C GLU A 484 -19.59 -24.77 -20.99
N ARG A 485 -19.80 -23.75 -20.15
CA ARG A 485 -18.94 -22.54 -20.13
C ARG A 485 -17.50 -22.82 -19.73
N LEU A 486 -17.26 -23.82 -18.88
CA LEU A 486 -15.91 -24.29 -18.53
C LEU A 486 -15.26 -25.13 -19.66
N GLY A 487 -15.92 -25.29 -20.81
CA GLY A 487 -15.45 -26.14 -21.91
C GLY A 487 -15.59 -27.63 -21.62
N LEU A 488 -16.47 -28.01 -20.69
CA LEU A 488 -16.72 -29.39 -20.28
C LEU A 488 -18.03 -29.91 -20.87
N ILE A 489 -18.24 -31.23 -20.77
CA ILE A 489 -19.46 -31.88 -21.23
C ILE A 489 -20.66 -31.34 -20.43
N ARG A 490 -21.74 -31.01 -21.15
CA ARG A 490 -23.01 -30.56 -20.60
C ARG A 490 -23.71 -31.73 -19.89
N GLU A 491 -23.45 -31.88 -18.60
CA GLU A 491 -23.96 -32.97 -17.77
C GLU A 491 -24.46 -32.46 -16.42
N ARG A 492 -25.63 -32.94 -15.99
CA ARG A 492 -26.26 -32.56 -14.72
C ARG A 492 -25.69 -33.31 -13.51
N GLY A 493 -25.27 -34.56 -13.71
CA GLY A 493 -24.70 -35.39 -12.67
C GLY A 493 -23.50 -34.72 -12.00
N HIS A 494 -23.36 -34.86 -10.68
CA HIS A 494 -22.26 -34.30 -9.89
C HIS A 494 -22.14 -32.77 -9.82
N THR A 495 -23.14 -32.03 -10.31
CA THR A 495 -23.27 -30.57 -10.11
C THR A 495 -24.01 -30.25 -8.80
N LEU A 496 -23.94 -29.00 -8.34
CA LEU A 496 -24.72 -28.53 -7.18
C LEU A 496 -26.22 -28.72 -7.42
N ARG A 497 -26.73 -28.28 -8.58
CA ARG A 497 -28.14 -28.47 -8.98
C ARG A 497 -28.54 -29.94 -9.00
N GLY A 498 -27.76 -30.79 -9.67
CA GLY A 498 -28.04 -32.22 -9.78
C GLY A 498 -28.01 -32.96 -8.44
N GLY A 499 -27.12 -32.57 -7.53
CA GLY A 499 -27.12 -33.11 -6.18
C GLY A 499 -28.31 -32.65 -5.35
N LEU A 500 -28.68 -31.38 -5.44
CA LEU A 500 -29.85 -30.83 -4.77
C LEU A 500 -31.15 -31.51 -5.23
N ASP A 501 -31.30 -31.79 -6.54
CA ASP A 501 -32.46 -32.52 -7.06
C ASP A 501 -32.61 -33.89 -6.39
N ARG A 502 -31.48 -34.59 -6.17
CA ARG A 502 -31.48 -35.92 -5.51
C ARG A 502 -31.79 -35.83 -4.02
N LEU A 503 -31.31 -34.78 -3.35
CA LEU A 503 -31.64 -34.49 -1.95
C LEU A 503 -33.13 -34.14 -1.78
N ALA A 504 -33.67 -33.31 -2.68
CA ALA A 504 -35.08 -32.95 -2.70
C ALA A 504 -35.98 -34.17 -2.98
N LEU A 505 -35.59 -35.01 -3.95
CA LEU A 505 -36.30 -36.26 -4.25
C LEU A 505 -36.31 -37.21 -3.04
N ALA A 506 -35.16 -37.39 -2.39
CA ALA A 506 -35.04 -38.20 -1.17
C ALA A 506 -35.92 -37.68 -0.04
N HIS A 507 -36.02 -36.35 0.11
CA HIS A 507 -36.90 -35.74 1.10
C HIS A 507 -38.39 -35.99 0.81
N ALA A 508 -38.78 -35.95 -0.47
CA ALA A 508 -40.17 -36.08 -0.89
C ALA A 508 -40.68 -37.53 -0.88
N VAL A 509 -39.86 -38.49 -1.33
CA VAL A 509 -40.27 -39.88 -1.58
C VAL A 509 -39.79 -40.85 -0.49
N GLY A 510 -38.76 -40.48 0.27
CA GLY A 510 -38.19 -41.32 1.33
C GLY A 510 -37.05 -42.24 0.86
N ILE A 511 -36.81 -43.30 1.63
CA ILE A 511 -35.62 -44.19 1.52
C ILE A 511 -35.89 -45.43 0.64
N ASP A 512 -37.12 -45.64 0.20
CA ASP A 512 -37.44 -46.74 -0.70
C ASP A 512 -36.78 -46.42 -2.05
N GLU A 513 -35.92 -47.32 -2.55
CA GLU A 513 -35.06 -47.13 -3.74
C GLU A 513 -35.89 -46.95 -5.02
N GLU A 514 -36.49 -45.77 -5.18
CA GLU A 514 -37.24 -45.38 -6.36
C GLU A 514 -36.38 -44.48 -7.25
N VAL A 515 -36.32 -44.85 -8.53
CA VAL A 515 -35.78 -44.00 -9.59
C VAL A 515 -36.94 -43.20 -10.16
N TYR A 516 -36.90 -41.89 -9.99
CA TYR A 516 -37.89 -40.96 -10.55
C TYR A 516 -37.23 -40.10 -11.64
N GLU A 517 -37.75 -40.18 -12.88
CA GLU A 517 -37.21 -39.46 -14.05
C GLU A 517 -35.69 -39.60 -14.26
N GLY A 518 -35.13 -40.78 -13.93
CA GLY A 518 -33.69 -41.05 -14.07
C GLY A 518 -32.83 -40.54 -12.90
N LEU A 519 -33.44 -39.98 -11.86
CA LEU A 519 -32.80 -39.62 -10.60
C LEU A 519 -33.08 -40.68 -9.54
N SER A 520 -32.04 -41.10 -8.82
CA SER A 520 -32.18 -42.02 -7.68
C SER A 520 -32.24 -41.23 -6.39
N ALA A 521 -33.28 -41.51 -5.59
CA ALA A 521 -33.37 -41.07 -4.20
C ALA A 521 -32.17 -41.63 -3.40
N ILE A 522 -31.70 -40.84 -2.45
CA ILE A 522 -30.52 -41.16 -1.65
C ILE A 522 -30.98 -41.35 -0.21
N PRO A 523 -30.55 -42.43 0.47
CA PRO A 523 -30.81 -42.53 1.89
C PRO A 523 -30.15 -41.36 2.60
N LEU A 524 -30.93 -40.54 3.28
CA LEU A 524 -30.44 -39.47 4.15
C LEU A 524 -30.46 -39.97 5.59
N PRO A 525 -29.48 -39.60 6.45
CA PRO A 525 -29.66 -39.72 7.89
C PRO A 525 -30.97 -39.03 8.29
N ALA A 526 -31.57 -39.39 9.43
CA ALA A 526 -32.77 -38.71 9.93
C ALA A 526 -32.59 -37.20 9.75
N MET A 527 -33.35 -36.64 8.80
CA MET A 527 -33.09 -35.29 8.30
C MET A 527 -33.01 -34.36 9.50
N GLY A 528 -31.90 -33.61 9.59
CA GLY A 528 -31.83 -32.44 10.46
C GLY A 528 -32.93 -31.43 10.11
N ASP A 529 -32.77 -30.18 10.54
CA ASP A 529 -33.78 -29.16 10.29
C ASP A 529 -34.14 -29.08 8.79
N ARG A 530 -35.41 -29.32 8.46
CA ARG A 530 -35.93 -29.29 7.07
C ARG A 530 -35.73 -27.92 6.43
N ALA A 531 -35.56 -26.86 7.23
CA ALA A 531 -35.22 -25.53 6.77
C ALA A 531 -33.90 -25.49 5.98
N TRP A 532 -32.93 -26.34 6.31
CA TRP A 532 -31.60 -26.32 5.69
C TRP A 532 -31.59 -26.76 4.23
N LEU A 533 -32.44 -27.72 3.85
CA LEU A 533 -32.58 -28.12 2.44
C LEU A 533 -33.19 -26.98 1.60
N GLY A 534 -34.14 -26.23 2.16
CA GLY A 534 -34.70 -25.03 1.53
C GLY A 534 -33.64 -23.94 1.35
N ALA A 535 -32.88 -23.63 2.39
CA ALA A 535 -31.80 -22.65 2.35
C ALA A 535 -30.68 -23.05 1.35
N LEU A 536 -30.34 -24.34 1.25
CA LEU A 536 -29.42 -24.84 0.21
C LEU A 536 -29.99 -24.64 -1.20
N GLY A 537 -31.30 -24.77 -1.38
CA GLY A 537 -31.99 -24.46 -2.64
C GLY A 537 -31.97 -22.98 -2.98
N ASP A 538 -32.16 -22.10 -2.00
CA ASP A 538 -32.03 -20.66 -2.20
C ASP A 538 -30.58 -20.29 -2.59
N LEU A 539 -29.59 -20.92 -1.94
CA LEU A 539 -28.19 -20.76 -2.28
C LEU A 539 -27.89 -21.22 -3.71
N GLU A 540 -28.32 -22.43 -4.11
CA GLU A 540 -28.14 -22.94 -5.47
C GLU A 540 -28.75 -21.99 -6.50
N SER A 541 -29.96 -21.50 -6.23
CA SER A 541 -30.67 -20.57 -7.11
C SER A 541 -29.89 -19.27 -7.29
N ILE A 542 -29.38 -18.68 -6.19
CA ILE A 542 -28.57 -17.46 -6.21
C ILE A 542 -27.27 -17.69 -7.00
N LEU A 543 -26.53 -18.78 -6.73
CA LEU A 543 -25.27 -19.07 -7.42
C LEU A 543 -25.48 -19.38 -8.90
N GLY A 544 -26.53 -20.13 -9.24
CA GLY A 544 -26.89 -20.41 -10.63
C GLY A 544 -27.28 -19.16 -11.40
N GLU A 545 -28.07 -18.25 -10.79
CA GLU A 545 -28.37 -16.94 -11.36
C GLU A 545 -27.10 -16.10 -11.55
N ALA A 546 -26.26 -16.03 -10.51
CA ALA A 546 -25.02 -15.29 -10.53
C ALA A 546 -24.07 -15.78 -11.63
N SER A 547 -23.96 -17.10 -11.83
CA SER A 547 -23.15 -17.71 -12.88
C SER A 547 -23.66 -17.42 -14.30
N ARG A 548 -24.98 -17.24 -14.47
CA ARG A 548 -25.55 -16.85 -15.77
C ARG A 548 -25.33 -15.36 -16.05
N ILE A 549 -25.44 -14.52 -15.03
CA ILE A 549 -25.18 -13.08 -15.16
C ILE A 549 -23.68 -12.82 -15.39
N SER A 550 -22.79 -13.50 -14.66
CA SER A 550 -21.34 -13.35 -14.80
C SER A 550 -20.82 -13.74 -16.18
N ALA A 551 -21.53 -14.64 -16.88
CA ALA A 551 -21.19 -15.08 -18.23
C ALA A 551 -21.44 -14.04 -19.34
N VAL A 552 -22.21 -12.98 -19.05
CA VAL A 552 -22.55 -11.96 -20.04
C VAL A 552 -21.75 -10.69 -19.75
N PRO A 553 -20.89 -10.23 -20.68
CA PRO A 553 -20.19 -8.96 -20.52
C PRO A 553 -21.17 -7.79 -20.33
N GLN A 554 -20.88 -6.94 -19.36
CA GLN A 554 -21.68 -5.77 -18.97
C GLN A 554 -20.79 -4.55 -18.83
N ASN A 555 -21.39 -3.36 -18.83
CA ASN A 555 -20.64 -2.14 -18.50
C ASN A 555 -20.30 -2.12 -17.00
N VAL A 556 -19.39 -1.24 -16.60
CA VAL A 556 -18.89 -1.16 -15.23
C VAL A 556 -19.99 -0.80 -14.23
N GLY A 557 -20.93 0.09 -14.60
CA GLY A 557 -22.03 0.51 -13.74
C GLY A 557 -22.97 -0.65 -13.40
N ASP A 558 -23.42 -1.37 -14.42
CA ASP A 558 -24.30 -2.55 -14.28
C ASP A 558 -23.62 -3.64 -13.44
N TRP A 559 -22.31 -3.86 -13.65
CA TRP A 559 -21.55 -4.77 -12.80
C TRP A 559 -21.56 -4.35 -11.33
N CYS A 560 -21.23 -3.09 -11.05
CA CYS A 560 -21.17 -2.59 -9.67
C CYS A 560 -22.54 -2.67 -8.98
N ASP A 561 -23.61 -2.36 -9.70
CA ASP A 561 -24.98 -2.47 -9.21
C ASP A 561 -25.39 -3.92 -8.93
N TRP A 562 -25.02 -4.84 -9.81
CA TRP A 562 -25.27 -6.26 -9.61
C TRP A 562 -24.44 -6.82 -8.44
N LEU A 563 -23.15 -6.45 -8.34
CA LEU A 563 -22.26 -6.84 -7.26
C LEU A 563 -22.76 -6.35 -5.89
N ARG A 564 -23.30 -5.14 -5.82
CA ARG A 564 -23.94 -4.62 -4.61
C ARG A 564 -25.15 -5.45 -4.18
N ARG A 565 -26.03 -5.80 -5.12
CA ARG A 565 -27.18 -6.67 -4.84
C ARG A 565 -26.74 -8.09 -4.46
N LEU A 566 -25.66 -8.60 -5.07
CA LEU A 566 -25.10 -9.90 -4.76
C LEU A 566 -24.57 -9.94 -3.32
N LEU A 567 -23.82 -8.91 -2.90
CA LEU A 567 -23.37 -8.74 -1.52
C LEU A 567 -24.55 -8.78 -0.54
N GLU A 568 -25.57 -7.96 -0.75
CA GLU A 568 -26.78 -7.88 0.09
C GLU A 568 -27.56 -9.21 0.15
N ARG A 569 -27.52 -10.02 -0.92
CA ARG A 569 -28.23 -11.30 -1.00
C ARG A 569 -27.47 -12.46 -0.33
N THR A 570 -26.15 -12.38 -0.23
CA THR A 570 -25.28 -13.53 0.11
C THR A 570 -24.54 -13.39 1.44
N ILE A 571 -24.44 -12.17 1.99
CA ILE A 571 -23.69 -11.89 3.22
C ILE A 571 -24.58 -11.09 4.17
N ALA A 572 -24.68 -11.53 5.43
CA ALA A 572 -25.50 -10.88 6.45
C ALA A 572 -24.92 -9.52 6.87
N GLU A 573 -25.79 -8.50 6.95
CA GLU A 573 -25.46 -7.19 7.51
C GLU A 573 -26.02 -7.11 8.94
N THR A 574 -25.12 -7.02 9.91
CA THR A 574 -25.43 -6.90 11.35
C THR A 574 -24.89 -5.57 11.87
N SER A 575 -25.31 -5.17 13.07
CA SER A 575 -24.79 -3.95 13.69
C SER A 575 -23.26 -3.97 13.91
N ALA A 576 -22.67 -5.16 14.07
CA ALA A 576 -21.23 -5.32 14.27
C ALA A 576 -20.44 -5.12 12.98
N ASN A 577 -20.96 -5.60 11.84
CA ASN A 577 -20.23 -5.60 10.55
C ASN A 577 -20.73 -4.56 9.53
N ALA A 578 -21.72 -3.71 9.88
CA ALA A 578 -22.29 -2.70 8.99
C ALA A 578 -21.24 -1.76 8.37
N HIS A 579 -20.19 -1.41 9.13
CA HIS A 579 -19.10 -0.57 8.65
C HIS A 579 -18.30 -1.23 7.51
N GLU A 580 -18.16 -2.56 7.55
CA GLU A 580 -17.50 -3.33 6.48
C GLU A 580 -18.34 -3.34 5.20
N HIS A 581 -19.65 -3.54 5.32
CA HIS A 581 -20.60 -3.43 4.20
C HIS A 581 -20.59 -2.04 3.56
N VAL A 582 -20.56 -0.98 4.38
CA VAL A 582 -20.41 0.39 3.87
C VAL A 582 -19.10 0.54 3.09
N ALA A 583 -18.01 0.00 3.60
CA ALA A 583 -16.71 0.09 2.94
C ALA A 583 -16.70 -0.63 1.58
N VAL A 584 -17.21 -1.87 1.49
CA VAL A 584 -17.30 -2.61 0.20
C VAL A 584 -18.23 -1.88 -0.78
N ARG A 585 -19.38 -1.38 -0.31
CA ARG A 585 -20.30 -0.58 -1.15
C ARG A 585 -19.64 0.70 -1.67
N SER A 586 -18.85 1.39 -0.83
CA SER A 586 -18.13 2.59 -1.23
C SER A 586 -17.14 2.31 -2.37
N VAL A 587 -16.44 1.17 -2.32
CA VAL A 587 -15.54 0.74 -3.40
C VAL A 587 -16.31 0.57 -4.71
N LEU A 588 -17.46 -0.12 -4.68
CA LEU A 588 -18.28 -0.34 -5.89
C LEU A 588 -18.83 0.98 -6.44
N VAL A 589 -19.29 1.89 -5.57
CA VAL A 589 -19.79 3.21 -5.96
C VAL A 589 -18.69 4.06 -6.57
N ASP A 590 -17.49 4.09 -5.95
CA ASP A 590 -16.34 4.81 -6.48
C ASP A 590 -15.93 4.29 -7.87
N LEU A 591 -15.96 2.97 -8.06
CA LEU A 591 -15.58 2.33 -9.32
C LEU A 591 -16.57 2.67 -10.44
N ALA A 592 -17.87 2.55 -10.18
CA ALA A 592 -18.94 2.91 -11.11
C ALA A 592 -18.88 4.40 -11.48
N ARG A 593 -18.72 5.27 -10.48
CA ARG A 593 -18.59 6.72 -10.68
C ARG A 593 -17.40 7.05 -11.56
N SER A 594 -16.23 6.49 -11.25
CA SER A 594 -14.99 6.76 -11.99
C SER A 594 -15.07 6.33 -13.46
N ALA A 595 -15.72 5.19 -13.73
CA ALA A 595 -15.94 4.72 -15.11
C ALA A 595 -16.98 5.57 -15.86
N GLY A 596 -18.08 5.94 -15.20
CA GLY A 596 -19.11 6.81 -15.76
C GLY A 596 -18.59 8.21 -16.08
N GLU A 597 -17.84 8.83 -15.17
CA GLU A 597 -17.19 10.12 -15.39
C GLU A 597 -16.13 10.09 -16.51
N ALA A 598 -15.54 8.92 -16.78
CA ALA A 598 -14.63 8.72 -17.92
C ALA A 598 -15.37 8.54 -19.25
N GLY A 599 -16.67 8.26 -19.23
CA GLY A 599 -17.43 7.85 -20.41
C GLY A 599 -16.93 6.52 -20.99
N PHE A 600 -16.59 5.56 -20.11
CA PHE A 600 -16.22 4.22 -20.52
C PHE A 600 -17.47 3.32 -20.54
N ASP A 601 -18.11 3.24 -21.70
CA ASP A 601 -19.37 2.51 -21.90
C ASP A 601 -19.19 1.08 -22.45
N GLU A 602 -17.93 0.63 -22.60
CA GLU A 602 -17.65 -0.70 -23.13
C GLU A 602 -18.10 -1.80 -22.17
N ARG A 603 -18.51 -2.93 -22.76
CA ARG A 603 -18.87 -4.12 -22.00
C ARG A 603 -17.60 -4.90 -21.70
N ILE A 604 -17.35 -5.14 -20.42
CA ILE A 604 -16.20 -5.91 -19.95
C ILE A 604 -16.66 -7.25 -19.37
N PRO A 605 -15.84 -8.30 -19.48
CA PRO A 605 -16.13 -9.60 -18.89
C PRO A 605 -16.03 -9.55 -17.36
N PHE A 606 -16.65 -10.52 -16.69
CA PHE A 606 -16.69 -10.58 -15.22
C PHE A 606 -15.29 -10.62 -14.60
N GLU A 607 -14.32 -11.27 -15.24
CA GLU A 607 -12.95 -11.37 -14.76
C GLU A 607 -12.28 -10.01 -14.65
N ALA A 608 -12.57 -9.09 -15.58
CA ALA A 608 -12.00 -7.75 -15.58
C ALA A 608 -12.49 -6.93 -14.38
N ILE A 609 -13.81 -6.95 -14.13
CA ILE A 609 -14.39 -6.21 -13.01
C ILE A 609 -14.02 -6.85 -11.67
N ARG A 610 -14.00 -8.18 -11.59
CA ARG A 610 -13.59 -8.93 -10.39
C ARG A 610 -12.18 -8.53 -9.96
N GLU A 611 -11.23 -8.47 -10.89
CA GLU A 611 -9.87 -8.02 -10.58
C GLU A 611 -9.82 -6.57 -10.09
N ARG A 612 -10.58 -5.65 -10.70
CA ARG A 612 -10.62 -4.25 -10.25
C ARG A 612 -11.20 -4.11 -8.86
N VAL A 613 -12.25 -4.88 -8.54
CA VAL A 613 -12.87 -4.89 -7.21
C VAL A 613 -11.91 -5.48 -6.18
N ASN A 614 -11.29 -6.62 -6.47
CA ASN A 614 -10.30 -7.23 -5.58
C ASN A 614 -9.11 -6.31 -5.33
N ASP A 615 -8.53 -5.70 -6.37
CA ASP A 615 -7.43 -4.74 -6.22
C ASP A 615 -7.84 -3.52 -5.39
N ALA A 616 -9.05 -3.00 -5.59
CA ALA A 616 -9.54 -1.84 -4.85
C ALA A 616 -9.81 -2.16 -3.36
N ILE A 617 -10.30 -3.36 -3.07
CA ILE A 617 -10.46 -3.89 -1.72
C ILE A 617 -9.07 -4.09 -1.07
N GLU A 618 -8.11 -4.67 -1.78
CA GLU A 618 -6.76 -4.89 -1.24
C GLU A 618 -5.97 -3.60 -1.02
N SER A 619 -6.15 -2.61 -1.90
CA SER A 619 -5.41 -1.34 -1.86
C SER A 619 -6.07 -0.31 -0.95
N ALA A 620 -7.20 -0.64 -0.32
CA ALA A 620 -7.89 0.32 0.53
C ALA A 620 -7.04 0.62 1.77
N PRO A 621 -6.86 1.91 2.12
CA PRO A 621 -6.12 2.29 3.30
C PRO A 621 -6.68 1.59 4.54
N SER A 622 -5.82 0.93 5.30
CA SER A 622 -6.21 0.42 6.60
C SER A 622 -6.24 1.55 7.62
N GLY A 623 -7.24 1.53 8.50
CA GLY A 623 -7.15 2.27 9.75
C GLY A 623 -5.96 1.72 10.53
N GLN A 624 -4.82 2.39 10.46
CA GLN A 624 -3.58 1.93 11.09
C GLN A 624 -3.70 2.08 12.61
N ALA A 625 -3.64 0.96 13.34
CA ALA A 625 -3.45 0.95 14.79
C ALA A 625 -1.97 1.20 15.15
N PHE A 626 -1.31 2.14 14.49
CA PHE A 626 0.09 2.46 14.72
C PHE A 626 0.24 3.26 16.03
N LEU A 627 1.25 2.95 16.87
CA LEU A 627 1.52 3.63 18.16
C LEU A 627 0.28 3.78 19.06
N SER A 628 -0.44 2.68 19.26
CA SER A 628 -1.67 2.66 20.06
C SER A 628 -1.56 1.82 21.34
N GLY A 629 -0.33 1.52 21.76
CA GLY A 629 0.04 0.72 22.93
C GLY A 629 0.40 -0.73 22.56
N GLY A 630 1.43 -1.29 23.20
CA GLY A 630 1.98 -2.60 22.87
C GLY A 630 3.11 -2.56 21.83
N VAL A 631 3.76 -3.71 21.63
CA VAL A 631 4.77 -3.92 20.58
C VAL A 631 4.12 -3.78 19.20
N THR A 632 4.73 -2.99 18.32
CA THR A 632 4.19 -2.75 16.97
C THR A 632 4.81 -3.72 15.97
N PHE A 633 4.01 -4.65 15.46
CA PHE A 633 4.36 -5.50 14.32
C PHE A 633 3.89 -4.81 13.04
N CYS A 634 4.78 -4.59 12.08
CA CYS A 634 4.41 -3.90 10.85
C CYS A 634 5.22 -4.36 9.64
N GLU A 635 4.77 -3.95 8.47
CA GLU A 635 5.50 -4.20 7.25
C GLU A 635 6.65 -3.19 7.11
N LEU A 636 7.75 -3.57 6.44
CA LEU A 636 8.82 -2.65 6.03
C LEU A 636 8.29 -1.66 4.98
N VAL A 637 7.59 -0.62 5.42
CA VAL A 637 7.04 0.43 4.56
C VAL A 637 8.01 1.61 4.49
N PRO A 638 8.29 2.17 3.29
CA PRO A 638 9.12 3.36 3.14
C PRO A 638 8.61 4.55 3.95
N LEU A 639 9.52 5.51 4.24
CA LEU A 639 9.20 6.84 4.78
C LEU A 639 8.63 6.85 6.22
N ARG A 640 8.80 5.76 6.96
CA ARG A 640 8.49 5.64 8.39
C ARG A 640 9.74 5.80 9.24
N ALA A 641 10.28 7.02 9.30
CA ALA A 641 11.48 7.34 10.06
C ALA A 641 11.15 7.74 11.52
N ILE A 642 10.53 6.82 12.26
CA ILE A 642 10.15 7.04 13.67
C ILE A 642 11.20 6.36 14.57
N PRO A 643 11.76 7.05 15.59
CA PRO A 643 12.72 6.45 16.49
C PRO A 643 12.04 5.45 17.45
N PHE A 644 12.66 4.27 17.61
CA PHE A 644 12.27 3.24 18.59
C PHE A 644 13.50 2.84 19.40
N ARG A 645 13.30 2.41 20.65
CA ARG A 645 14.40 1.95 21.51
C ARG A 645 14.86 0.55 21.13
N VAL A 646 13.95 -0.28 20.63
CA VAL A 646 14.25 -1.63 20.11
C VAL A 646 13.63 -1.79 18.73
N ILE A 647 14.47 -2.19 17.76
CA ILE A 647 14.07 -2.48 16.39
C ILE A 647 14.44 -3.93 16.08
N ALA A 648 13.45 -4.76 15.77
CA ALA A 648 13.66 -6.11 15.25
C ALA A 648 13.23 -6.18 13.79
N ILE A 649 14.04 -6.82 12.94
CA ILE A 649 13.73 -7.03 11.53
C ILE A 649 13.77 -8.54 11.25
N LEU A 650 12.68 -9.08 10.74
CA LEU A 650 12.48 -10.50 10.45
C LEU A 650 12.54 -10.77 8.95
N GLY A 651 12.76 -12.03 8.57
CA GLY A 651 12.68 -12.46 7.17
C GLY A 651 13.64 -11.74 6.21
N LEU A 652 14.85 -11.37 6.66
CA LEU A 652 15.90 -10.82 5.80
C LEU A 652 16.57 -11.90 4.94
N CYS A 653 15.76 -12.60 4.14
CA CYS A 653 16.16 -13.68 3.24
C CYS A 653 16.33 -13.16 1.80
N ASP A 654 17.29 -13.70 1.05
CA ASP A 654 17.64 -13.29 -0.32
C ASP A 654 16.43 -13.22 -1.28
N ALA A 655 15.47 -14.15 -1.15
CA ALA A 655 14.27 -14.18 -1.99
C ALA A 655 13.13 -13.25 -1.51
N GLU A 656 13.19 -12.77 -0.27
CA GLU A 656 12.11 -11.99 0.37
C GLU A 656 12.47 -10.51 0.55
N PHE A 657 13.76 -10.19 0.66
CA PHE A 657 14.29 -8.84 0.83
C PHE A 657 15.64 -8.65 0.10
N PRO A 658 15.81 -7.57 -0.67
CA PRO A 658 14.86 -6.48 -0.91
C PRO A 658 13.68 -6.91 -1.78
N ARG A 659 12.50 -6.31 -1.55
CA ARG A 659 11.33 -6.57 -2.41
C ARG A 659 11.59 -6.04 -3.80
N GLY A 660 11.35 -6.88 -4.81
CA GLY A 660 11.49 -6.48 -6.20
C GLY A 660 10.52 -7.22 -7.11
N GLY A 661 9.94 -6.48 -8.03
CA GLY A 661 9.47 -6.98 -9.32
C GLY A 661 10.09 -6.09 -10.39
N PRO A 662 10.47 -6.63 -11.56
CA PRO A 662 11.00 -5.79 -12.63
C PRO A 662 9.97 -4.70 -12.97
N PRO A 663 10.41 -3.45 -13.21
CA PRO A 663 9.50 -2.43 -13.73
C PRO A 663 8.91 -2.94 -15.06
N PRO A 664 7.72 -2.45 -15.47
CA PRO A 664 7.20 -2.77 -16.78
C PRO A 664 8.24 -2.49 -17.86
N ASP A 665 8.37 -3.37 -18.85
CA ASP A 665 9.36 -3.23 -19.94
C ASP A 665 9.23 -1.92 -20.75
N PHE A 666 8.12 -1.20 -20.56
CA PHE A 666 7.75 0.05 -21.22
C PHE A 666 7.79 1.28 -20.28
N ASP A 667 8.33 1.18 -19.06
CA ASP A 667 8.53 2.31 -18.14
C ASP A 667 9.70 3.21 -18.56
#